data_AF-G0TZQ4-F1
#
_entry.id   AF-G0TZQ4-F1
#
_cell.length_a   1.000
_cell.length_b   1.000
_cell.length_c   1.000
_cell.angle_alpha   90.00
_cell.angle_beta   90.00
_cell.angle_gamma   90.00
#
_symmetry.space_group_name_H-M   'P 1'
#
loop_
_entity.id
_entity.type
_entity.pdbx_description
1 polymer ?
#
loop_
_entity_poly.entity_id
_entity_poly.type
_entity_poly.pdbx_seq_one_letter_code
_entity_poly.pdbx_strand_id
1 'polypeptide(L)'
;MSGGAPLPPSQMELQKVNEVQFEVFKERQIKAYAVCLVEHAKSYEHGRPVRGGINDLRMGTTDFEFACETCHRRHPECPGHFGYIELAEPMFNIGVFDLVLQVLKCVCKSCGALLLNTSDTNLLKKLQHAAGVNRLRQVVKMCGLKCRMSTDMDATEERGESVVGALGTDGIGAARGCGASQPRISRIYGIYPTLLVKASLEEQDSVWHADTVRQILDRVSDNDARLMGFDPLRCHPRDLVLTVLPVPPPQVRPAISFGSLKSDDELTHQIMSIVKRNNQLRRDKESDVQAAIDRTRALLQEHVATYFNNASTYYKPTKVNDNKKLKSLTERLKGKYGRLRGNLMGKRVDFSARTVITGDPNIDVDEVGVPFSVAMTLTFPERVSAVNRKRLTEFVRRTVYPSANYVHHPNGTTTKLALLRDRTKVTLNVGDVVERHVINGDVVLFNRQPTLHRMSMMGHRVRVLNYNTFRLNLSCTTPYNADFDGDEMNLHVPQSLLTKAELIEMMMVPKNFVSPNKSAPCMGIVQDSLLGSYRLTDKDTFLDKYFVQSVALWLDLWQLPIPAILKPYPLWTGKQVFSLILPEVNHPAVQQVKPPFPHNDSSVVIRRGQLLCGPITKGIVGAAPGSLIHVIFNEHGSDEVARFINGVQRVTTYFLLNFGFSVGVQDTVADAGTLRQMNEVLVRTRESVEKIGAAANNRTLNRKAGMTLLQSFEADVNSALNKCREEAAKKALSNVRRTNSFKVMIEAGSKGTDLNICQIAVFVGQQNVAGSRIPFGFRRRTLPHFMLDDYGETSRGMANRGYVEGLKPHEFFFHTMAGREGLIDTAVKTSDTGYLQRKLIKALEDVHAAYDGTVRNANDELIQFMYGEDGLDGARIEGGQLFPLPFRDNKEMEDTYKYEYEESGAFSAKVGGNYMDPHVKKMLRADAENVRKLQSEFDQLMNDREWTRKMIDLEERDKLKLNLPVNLGRLIQNARSTMGKRSQVSNLSPITIIDHVRRLQEDLMRLFPAYHRKVDGQIENTLSRQRIESALTLFNIHLRQLLASKRVLKEYKLNDKAFEYLLKEIRT
;
A
#
# COMPACT_ATOMS: atom_id res chain seq x y z
N MET A 1 -18.97 16.97 9.98
CA MET A 1 -20.17 16.31 10.53
C MET A 1 -20.46 15.12 9.62
N SER A 2 -20.47 13.91 10.18
CA SER A 2 -20.80 12.69 9.45
C SER A 2 -22.24 12.77 8.96
N GLY A 3 -22.50 12.37 7.70
CA GLY A 3 -23.84 12.32 7.11
C GLY A 3 -24.78 11.26 7.70
N GLY A 4 -24.68 10.98 9.00
CA GLY A 4 -25.70 10.26 9.73
C GLY A 4 -26.83 11.21 10.11
N ALA A 5 -28.05 10.70 10.24
CA ALA A 5 -29.13 11.45 10.85
C ALA A 5 -28.63 12.06 12.17
N PRO A 6 -28.92 13.34 12.46
CA PRO A 6 -28.51 13.97 13.72
C PRO A 6 -29.00 13.08 14.86
N LEU A 7 -28.07 12.61 15.69
CA LEU A 7 -28.43 11.86 16.89
C LEU A 7 -29.38 12.74 17.72
N PRO A 8 -30.44 12.16 18.32
CA PRO A 8 -31.31 12.93 19.18
C PRO A 8 -30.47 13.59 20.27
N PRO A 9 -30.78 14.85 20.64
CA PRO A 9 -30.00 15.59 21.62
C PRO A 9 -29.92 14.77 22.92
N SER A 10 -28.70 14.43 23.33
CA SER A 10 -28.41 13.72 24.57
C SER A 10 -27.87 14.71 25.59
N GLN A 11 -28.23 14.53 26.85
CA GLN A 11 -27.67 15.30 27.96
C GLN A 11 -26.21 14.91 28.27
N MET A 12 -25.77 13.74 27.82
CA MET A 12 -24.41 13.26 28.05
C MET A 12 -23.43 13.87 27.05
N GLU A 13 -22.24 14.25 27.53
CA GLU A 13 -21.16 14.75 26.70
C GLU A 13 -20.64 13.66 25.73
N LEU A 14 -20.26 14.08 24.53
CA LEU A 14 -19.70 13.19 23.52
C LEU A 14 -18.25 12.85 23.88
N GLN A 15 -17.98 11.58 24.17
CA GLN A 15 -16.62 11.07 24.42
C GLN A 15 -16.16 10.11 23.31
N LYS A 16 -14.85 10.07 23.06
CA LYS A 16 -14.22 9.10 22.16
C LYS A 16 -13.81 7.86 22.95
N VAL A 17 -13.92 6.68 22.33
CA VAL A 17 -13.46 5.42 22.92
C VAL A 17 -11.95 5.34 22.78
N ASN A 18 -11.22 5.37 23.89
CA ASN A 18 -9.76 5.25 23.91
C ASN A 18 -9.31 3.80 24.04
N GLU A 19 -10.00 3.00 24.87
CA GLU A 19 -9.66 1.61 25.15
C GLU A 19 -10.89 0.71 25.05
N VAL A 20 -10.69 -0.54 24.64
CA VAL A 20 -11.74 -1.56 24.57
C VAL A 20 -11.30 -2.76 25.41
N GLN A 21 -11.98 -2.95 26.55
CA GLN A 21 -11.73 -4.08 27.44
C GLN A 21 -12.59 -5.28 27.05
N PHE A 22 -11.97 -6.45 26.89
CA PHE A 22 -12.67 -7.72 26.69
C PHE A 22 -12.84 -8.47 28.01
N GLU A 23 -14.02 -9.03 28.25
CA GLU A 23 -14.33 -9.89 29.40
C GLU A 23 -15.31 -11.00 29.03
N VAL A 24 -15.42 -12.02 29.88
CA VAL A 24 -16.46 -13.06 29.75
C VAL A 24 -17.57 -12.71 30.72
N PHE A 25 -18.79 -12.55 30.21
CA PHE A 25 -19.92 -12.15 31.06
C PHE A 25 -20.20 -13.22 32.13
N LYS A 26 -20.18 -12.78 33.39
CA LYS A 26 -20.58 -13.58 34.54
C LYS A 26 -22.10 -13.72 34.55
N GLU A 27 -22.61 -14.81 35.13
CA GLU A 27 -24.07 -15.01 35.27
C GLU A 27 -24.77 -13.80 35.89
N ARG A 28 -24.20 -13.25 36.98
CA ARG A 28 -24.76 -12.08 37.68
C ARG A 28 -24.80 -10.84 36.78
N GLN A 29 -23.78 -10.64 35.93
CA GLN A 29 -23.73 -9.52 34.99
C GLN A 29 -24.78 -9.67 33.88
N ILE A 30 -24.94 -10.88 33.32
CA ILE A 30 -25.96 -11.14 32.29
C ILE A 30 -27.35 -10.83 32.83
N LYS A 31 -27.67 -11.31 34.04
CA LYS A 31 -28.96 -11.04 34.70
C LYS A 31 -29.16 -9.55 35.00
N ALA A 32 -28.10 -8.83 35.38
CA ALA A 32 -28.17 -7.40 35.67
C ALA A 32 -28.35 -6.54 34.42
N TYR A 33 -27.74 -6.92 33.29
CA TYR A 33 -27.84 -6.17 32.03
C TYR A 33 -29.09 -6.50 31.22
N ALA A 34 -29.64 -7.70 31.38
CA ALA A 34 -30.80 -8.14 30.63
C ALA A 34 -32.11 -7.59 31.22
N VAL A 35 -33.05 -7.21 30.35
CA VAL A 35 -34.29 -6.52 30.74
C VAL A 35 -35.45 -7.50 30.95
N CYS A 36 -35.39 -8.68 30.34
CA CYS A 36 -36.43 -9.69 30.48
C CYS A 36 -35.90 -11.13 30.39
N LEU A 37 -36.60 -12.01 31.11
CA LEU A 37 -36.47 -13.47 30.98
C LEU A 37 -37.34 -13.96 29.82
N VAL A 38 -36.77 -14.81 28.95
CA VAL A 38 -37.49 -15.43 27.82
C VAL A 38 -37.90 -16.85 28.20
N GLU A 39 -39.19 -17.05 28.43
CA GLU A 39 -39.77 -18.34 28.86
C GLU A 39 -40.55 -19.03 27.75
N HIS A 40 -41.17 -18.25 26.87
CA HIS A 40 -42.03 -18.75 25.81
C HIS A 40 -41.33 -18.76 24.47
N ALA A 41 -41.45 -19.89 23.77
CA ALA A 41 -40.92 -20.04 22.42
C ALA A 41 -41.74 -19.30 21.35
N LYS A 42 -42.96 -18.83 21.67
CA LYS A 42 -43.81 -18.11 20.71
C LYS A 42 -43.32 -16.65 20.53
N SER A 43 -43.21 -16.20 19.28
CA SER A 43 -42.80 -14.81 18.95
C SER A 43 -43.97 -13.83 18.99
N TYR A 44 -45.10 -14.17 18.36
CA TYR A 44 -46.27 -13.29 18.19
C TYR A 44 -47.57 -14.04 18.50
N GLU A 45 -48.55 -13.31 19.02
CA GLU A 45 -49.92 -13.77 19.25
C GLU A 45 -50.88 -12.65 18.81
N HIS A 46 -51.83 -12.96 17.92
CA HIS A 46 -52.74 -11.99 17.29
C HIS A 46 -52.03 -10.75 16.68
N GLY A 47 -50.83 -10.95 16.09
CA GLY A 47 -50.05 -9.88 15.46
C GLY A 47 -49.26 -8.98 16.43
N ARG A 48 -49.42 -9.16 17.75
CA ARG A 48 -48.62 -8.47 18.77
C ARG A 48 -47.52 -9.38 19.32
N PRO A 49 -46.34 -8.84 19.68
CA PRO A 49 -45.30 -9.62 20.33
C PRO A 49 -45.75 -10.15 21.69
N VAL A 50 -45.43 -11.40 22.00
CA VAL A 50 -45.80 -12.04 23.29
C VAL A 50 -44.87 -11.57 24.40
N ARG A 51 -45.43 -11.20 25.56
CA ARG A 51 -44.65 -10.86 26.76
C ARG A 51 -43.97 -12.11 27.32
N GLY A 52 -42.68 -12.02 27.65
CA GLY A 52 -41.85 -13.20 28.00
C GLY A 52 -41.58 -14.13 26.81
N GLY A 53 -41.96 -13.73 25.59
CA GLY A 53 -41.63 -14.38 24.33
C GLY A 53 -40.31 -13.89 23.75
N ILE A 54 -39.95 -14.43 22.58
CA ILE A 54 -38.63 -14.18 21.97
C ILE A 54 -38.49 -12.73 21.45
N ASN A 55 -39.59 -12.10 21.03
CA ASN A 55 -39.58 -10.72 20.50
C ASN A 55 -40.28 -9.73 21.46
N ASP A 56 -40.15 -9.93 22.78
CA ASP A 56 -40.73 -9.06 23.80
C ASP A 56 -40.38 -7.57 23.55
N LEU A 57 -41.37 -6.67 23.65
CA LEU A 57 -41.22 -5.23 23.39
C LEU A 57 -40.20 -4.55 24.31
N ARG A 58 -39.91 -5.14 25.48
CA ARG A 58 -38.83 -4.69 26.38
C ARG A 58 -37.43 -4.89 25.78
N MET A 59 -37.25 -5.85 24.87
CA MET A 59 -36.00 -6.04 24.13
C MET A 59 -35.85 -5.03 22.97
N GLY A 60 -36.90 -4.27 22.67
CA GLY A 60 -37.00 -3.38 21.52
C GLY A 60 -37.76 -4.01 20.35
N THR A 61 -38.05 -3.21 19.33
CA THR A 61 -38.82 -3.62 18.16
C THR A 61 -38.18 -3.13 16.86
N THR A 62 -38.39 -3.88 15.78
CA THR A 62 -38.04 -3.50 14.41
C THR A 62 -39.24 -2.95 13.64
N ASP A 63 -40.45 -3.05 14.19
CA ASP A 63 -41.66 -2.53 13.59
C ASP A 63 -41.80 -1.02 13.86
N PHE A 64 -42.20 -0.24 12.85
CA PHE A 64 -42.41 1.21 12.99
C PHE A 64 -43.67 1.58 13.81
N GLU A 65 -44.60 0.63 13.95
CA GLU A 65 -45.87 0.83 14.68
C GLU A 65 -45.68 0.83 16.21
N PHE A 66 -44.75 0.02 16.70
CA PHE A 66 -44.52 -0.16 18.12
C PHE A 66 -43.33 0.68 18.61
N ALA A 67 -43.40 1.16 19.84
CA ALA A 67 -42.27 1.75 20.55
C ALA A 67 -41.69 0.72 21.54
N CYS A 68 -40.40 0.84 21.85
CA CYS A 68 -39.78 0.00 22.88
C CYS A 68 -40.36 0.34 24.26
N GLU A 69 -40.68 -0.67 25.07
CA GLU A 69 -41.17 -0.45 26.45
C GLU A 69 -40.08 0.03 27.41
N THR A 70 -38.80 -0.20 27.08
CA THR A 70 -37.66 0.10 27.97
C THR A 70 -37.10 1.50 27.74
N CYS A 71 -36.83 1.88 26.48
CA CYS A 71 -36.28 3.19 26.14
C CYS A 71 -37.29 4.16 25.53
N HIS A 72 -38.52 3.71 25.24
CA HIS A 72 -39.61 4.50 24.61
C HIS A 72 -39.28 5.08 23.22
N ARG A 73 -38.16 4.68 22.62
CA ARG A 73 -37.77 5.07 21.26
C ARG A 73 -38.36 4.12 20.22
N ARG A 74 -38.56 4.64 19.01
CA ARG A 74 -39.01 3.88 17.84
C ARG A 74 -37.81 3.41 17.01
N HIS A 75 -38.03 2.50 16.06
CA HIS A 75 -37.04 2.15 15.04
C HIS A 75 -36.84 3.35 14.08
N PRO A 76 -35.61 3.80 13.78
CA PRO A 76 -34.30 3.17 13.99
C PRO A 76 -33.49 3.63 15.23
N GLU A 77 -34.04 4.50 16.07
CA GLU A 77 -33.30 5.14 17.19
C GLU A 77 -33.06 4.21 18.39
N CYS A 78 -33.90 3.18 18.56
CA CYS A 78 -33.74 2.18 19.61
C CYS A 78 -32.53 1.27 19.33
N PRO A 79 -31.53 1.20 20.24
CA PRO A 79 -30.37 0.32 20.06
C PRO A 79 -30.70 -1.17 20.25
N GLY A 80 -31.80 -1.47 20.95
CA GLY A 80 -32.17 -2.82 21.38
C GLY A 80 -31.61 -3.16 22.77
N HIS A 81 -32.32 -4.01 23.51
CA HIS A 81 -31.96 -4.40 24.87
C HIS A 81 -31.90 -5.93 24.99
N PHE A 82 -30.86 -6.45 25.65
CA PHE A 82 -30.68 -7.89 25.80
C PHE A 82 -31.76 -8.51 26.69
N GLY A 83 -32.16 -9.73 26.34
CA GLY A 83 -32.89 -10.64 27.22
C GLY A 83 -31.95 -11.76 27.69
N TYR A 84 -32.47 -12.69 28.48
CA TYR A 84 -31.71 -13.88 28.87
C TYR A 84 -32.59 -15.12 28.98
N ILE A 85 -31.97 -16.29 28.89
CA ILE A 85 -32.58 -17.61 29.13
C ILE A 85 -31.79 -18.30 30.23
N GLU A 86 -32.50 -18.78 31.26
CA GLU A 86 -31.92 -19.62 32.29
C GLU A 86 -31.93 -21.08 31.85
N LEU A 87 -30.74 -21.64 31.64
CA LEU A 87 -30.60 -23.03 31.22
C LEU A 87 -30.96 -23.95 32.41
N ALA A 88 -31.67 -25.04 32.14
CA ALA A 88 -32.05 -26.05 33.14
C ALA A 88 -30.85 -26.81 33.71
N GLU A 89 -29.70 -26.72 33.03
CA GLU A 89 -28.43 -27.32 33.39
C GLU A 89 -27.29 -26.51 32.74
N PRO A 90 -26.10 -26.44 33.34
CA PRO A 90 -24.95 -25.81 32.70
C PRO A 90 -24.62 -26.48 31.36
N MET A 91 -24.26 -25.69 30.34
CA MET A 91 -23.91 -26.16 29.00
C MET A 91 -22.53 -25.69 28.56
N PHE A 92 -21.84 -26.49 27.76
CA PHE A 92 -20.55 -26.12 27.20
C PHE A 92 -20.72 -25.08 26.08
N ASN A 93 -19.90 -24.02 26.13
CA ASN A 93 -19.72 -23.13 25.01
C ASN A 93 -18.66 -23.70 24.05
N ILE A 94 -19.09 -24.00 22.82
CA ILE A 94 -18.23 -24.57 21.78
C ILE A 94 -16.99 -23.71 21.48
N GLY A 95 -17.10 -22.39 21.56
CA GLY A 95 -16.02 -21.47 21.22
C GLY A 95 -14.85 -21.51 22.20
N VAL A 96 -15.09 -21.90 23.45
CA VAL A 96 -14.10 -21.95 24.54
C VAL A 96 -13.89 -23.36 25.09
N PHE A 97 -14.52 -24.38 24.51
CA PHE A 97 -14.46 -25.76 24.99
C PHE A 97 -13.01 -26.30 25.07
N ASP A 98 -12.16 -25.94 24.10
CA ASP A 98 -10.74 -26.30 24.12
C ASP A 98 -9.99 -25.70 25.31
N LEU A 99 -10.34 -24.47 25.71
CA LEU A 99 -9.78 -23.82 26.91
C LEU A 99 -10.25 -24.51 28.19
N VAL A 100 -11.53 -24.87 28.27
CA VAL A 100 -12.07 -25.64 29.42
C VAL A 100 -11.32 -26.96 29.58
N LEU A 101 -11.07 -27.68 28.48
CA LEU A 101 -10.28 -28.92 28.51
C LEU A 101 -8.83 -28.69 28.98
N GLN A 102 -8.20 -27.57 28.60
CA GLN A 102 -6.86 -27.21 29.06
C GLN A 102 -6.84 -26.91 30.56
N VAL A 103 -7.81 -26.13 31.06
CA VAL A 103 -7.96 -25.85 32.49
C VAL A 103 -8.17 -27.14 33.28
N LEU A 104 -9.06 -28.02 32.82
CA LEU A 104 -9.31 -29.31 33.46
C LEU A 104 -8.05 -30.18 33.54
N LYS A 105 -7.10 -30.06 32.61
CA LYS A 105 -5.80 -30.76 32.69
C LYS A 105 -4.86 -30.15 33.74
N CYS A 106 -5.06 -28.88 34.12
CA CYS A 106 -4.21 -28.17 35.08
C CYS A 106 -4.69 -28.30 36.53
N VAL A 107 -5.99 -28.47 36.75
CA VAL A 107 -6.59 -28.46 38.11
C VAL A 107 -6.84 -29.87 38.65
N CYS A 108 -6.80 -30.02 39.96
CA CYS A 108 -7.20 -31.23 40.66
C CYS A 108 -8.73 -31.36 40.67
N LYS A 109 -9.25 -32.54 40.34
CA LYS A 109 -10.69 -32.75 40.17
C LYS A 109 -11.42 -32.97 41.48
N SER A 110 -10.69 -33.30 42.54
CA SER A 110 -11.23 -33.43 43.89
C SER A 110 -11.16 -32.09 44.66
N CYS A 111 -10.00 -31.43 44.70
CA CYS A 111 -9.79 -30.23 45.52
C CYS A 111 -9.72 -28.89 44.77
N GLY A 112 -9.72 -28.87 43.43
CA GLY A 112 -9.65 -27.63 42.64
C GLY A 112 -8.27 -26.96 42.56
N ALA A 113 -7.29 -27.41 43.37
CA ALA A 113 -5.93 -26.86 43.39
C ALA A 113 -5.15 -27.15 42.10
N LEU A 114 -4.17 -26.30 41.78
CA LEU A 114 -3.29 -26.49 40.63
C LEU A 114 -2.41 -27.74 40.80
N LEU A 115 -2.25 -28.54 39.74
CA LEU A 115 -1.41 -29.76 39.75
C LEU A 115 0.09 -29.47 39.65
N LEU A 116 0.47 -28.19 39.62
CA LEU A 116 1.84 -27.70 39.57
C LEU A 116 2.32 -27.33 40.98
N ASN A 117 3.60 -27.59 41.26
CA ASN A 117 4.19 -27.20 42.52
C ASN A 117 4.47 -25.69 42.55
N THR A 118 3.71 -24.95 43.34
CA THR A 118 3.84 -23.49 43.48
C THR A 118 5.08 -23.06 44.28
N SER A 119 5.73 -23.98 45.00
CA SER A 119 6.96 -23.69 45.77
C SER A 119 8.25 -23.69 44.93
N ASP A 120 8.20 -24.16 43.68
CA ASP A 120 9.37 -24.21 42.80
C ASP A 120 9.62 -22.85 42.11
N THR A 121 10.56 -22.07 42.64
CA THR A 121 10.93 -20.73 42.14
C THR A 121 11.39 -20.72 40.68
N ASN A 122 12.02 -21.80 40.21
CA ASN A 122 12.44 -21.95 38.81
C ASN A 122 11.26 -22.10 37.83
N LEU A 123 10.12 -22.64 38.28
CA LEU A 123 8.92 -22.75 37.46
C LEU A 123 8.22 -21.39 37.34
N LEU A 124 8.18 -20.62 38.42
CA LEU A 124 7.61 -19.26 38.42
C LEU A 124 8.38 -18.31 37.48
N LYS A 125 9.71 -18.38 37.46
CA LYS A 125 10.54 -17.62 36.49
C LYS A 125 10.22 -17.95 35.03
N LYS A 126 9.94 -19.23 34.72
CA LYS A 126 9.53 -19.63 33.36
C LYS A 126 8.14 -19.07 32.99
N LEU A 127 7.24 -18.96 33.96
CA LEU A 127 5.89 -18.44 33.76
C LEU A 127 5.85 -16.90 33.66
N GLN A 128 6.82 -16.18 34.24
CA GLN A 128 6.90 -14.71 34.19
C GLN A 128 6.92 -14.17 32.75
N HIS A 129 7.64 -14.82 31.83
CA HIS A 129 7.78 -14.36 30.45
C HIS A 129 6.60 -14.73 29.52
N ALA A 130 5.67 -15.59 29.97
CA ALA A 130 4.51 -15.98 29.19
C ALA A 130 3.24 -15.28 29.70
N ALA A 131 2.42 -14.76 28.78
CA ALA A 131 1.17 -14.09 29.12
C ALA A 131 -0.06 -14.82 28.53
N GLY A 132 -1.21 -14.68 29.20
CA GLY A 132 -2.52 -15.17 28.75
C GLY A 132 -2.57 -16.66 28.37
N VAL A 133 -3.09 -16.98 27.18
CA VAL A 133 -3.26 -18.36 26.71
C VAL A 133 -1.92 -19.09 26.54
N ASN A 134 -0.83 -18.38 26.22
CA ASN A 134 0.49 -18.98 26.12
C ASN A 134 1.01 -19.45 27.48
N ARG A 135 0.71 -18.69 28.56
CA ARG A 135 0.97 -19.12 29.94
C ARG A 135 0.19 -20.39 30.26
N LEU A 136 -1.13 -20.42 29.98
CA LEU A 136 -1.95 -21.61 30.19
C LEU A 136 -1.38 -22.86 29.49
N ARG A 137 -0.97 -22.74 28.22
CA ARG A 137 -0.37 -23.87 27.47
C ARG A 137 0.93 -24.38 28.09
N GLN A 138 1.74 -23.48 28.65
CA GLN A 138 2.96 -23.89 29.37
C GLN A 138 2.61 -24.61 30.67
N VAL A 139 1.65 -24.09 31.45
CA VAL A 139 1.16 -24.75 32.67
C VAL A 139 0.63 -26.15 32.36
N VAL A 140 -0.18 -26.32 31.30
CA VAL A 140 -0.69 -27.64 30.85
C VAL A 140 0.45 -28.63 30.58
N LYS A 141 1.55 -28.19 29.95
CA LYS A 141 2.71 -29.06 29.66
C LYS A 141 3.46 -29.49 30.92
N MET A 142 3.41 -28.66 31.97
CA MET A 142 4.14 -28.88 33.22
C MET A 142 3.32 -29.67 34.26
N CYS A 143 2.00 -29.73 34.10
CA CYS A 143 1.11 -30.44 35.04
C CYS A 143 1.26 -31.97 34.92
N GLY A 144 1.37 -32.65 36.07
CA GLY A 144 1.42 -34.10 36.17
C GLY A 144 0.05 -34.76 36.41
N LEU A 145 0.03 -36.10 36.54
CA LEU A 145 -1.18 -36.91 36.78
C LEU A 145 -1.49 -37.17 38.27
N LYS A 146 -0.73 -36.58 39.20
CA LYS A 146 -0.95 -36.69 40.65
C LYS A 146 -1.09 -35.29 41.26
N CYS A 147 -2.06 -35.12 42.14
CA CYS A 147 -2.18 -33.91 42.93
C CYS A 147 -1.09 -33.90 44.00
N ARG A 148 -0.16 -32.94 43.95
CA ARG A 148 0.87 -32.77 44.98
C ARG A 148 0.33 -31.87 46.09
N MET A 149 0.82 -32.06 47.31
CA MET A 149 0.55 -31.14 48.41
C MET A 149 1.53 -29.97 48.34
N SER A 150 1.02 -28.75 48.37
CA SER A 150 1.79 -27.49 48.30
C SER A 150 1.29 -26.53 49.39
N THR A 151 2.17 -25.72 49.93
CA THR A 151 1.85 -24.65 50.89
C THR A 151 1.81 -23.32 50.13
N ASP A 152 0.80 -22.49 50.38
CA ASP A 152 0.78 -21.13 49.86
C ASP A 152 1.97 -20.32 50.41
N MET A 153 2.55 -19.47 49.58
CA MET A 153 3.33 -18.30 50.02
C MET A 153 2.34 -17.14 50.15
N ASP A 154 2.31 -16.49 51.32
CA ASP A 154 1.51 -15.29 51.53
C ASP A 154 1.83 -14.22 50.49
N ALA A 155 0.80 -13.75 49.79
CA ALA A 155 0.88 -12.58 48.93
C ALA A 155 0.76 -11.32 49.80
N THR A 156 1.85 -10.93 50.46
CA THR A 156 2.00 -9.60 51.06
C THR A 156 3.22 -8.89 50.47
N GLU A 157 3.11 -8.46 49.22
CA GLU A 157 3.89 -7.32 48.71
C GLU A 157 3.03 -6.54 47.72
N GLU A 158 2.18 -5.64 48.25
CA GLU A 158 1.77 -4.41 47.57
C GLU A 158 1.07 -3.49 48.60
N ARG A 159 1.86 -2.81 49.42
CA ARG A 159 1.67 -1.44 49.96
C ARG A 159 2.69 -1.21 51.08
N GLY A 160 3.61 -0.29 50.84
CA GLY A 160 4.48 0.24 51.89
C GLY A 160 3.67 1.08 52.87
N GLU A 161 3.73 0.73 54.15
CA GLU A 161 3.97 1.64 55.28
C GLU A 161 4.11 0.82 56.56
N SER A 162 5.20 1.09 57.28
CA SER A 162 5.66 0.39 58.46
C SER A 162 4.75 0.66 59.67
N VAL A 163 4.18 -0.39 60.29
CA VAL A 163 3.78 -0.35 61.70
C VAL A 163 4.18 -1.65 62.38
N VAL A 164 5.10 -1.52 63.33
CA VAL A 164 5.59 -2.56 64.23
C VAL A 164 4.57 -2.74 65.34
N GLY A 165 4.07 -3.96 65.55
CA GLY A 165 3.13 -4.27 66.63
C GLY A 165 2.93 -5.77 66.80
N ALA A 166 3.52 -6.30 67.86
CA ALA A 166 3.56 -7.71 68.23
C ALA A 166 2.17 -8.30 68.52
N LEU A 167 1.91 -9.51 68.02
CA LEU A 167 1.28 -10.60 68.75
C LEU A 167 1.37 -11.89 67.92
N GLY A 168 2.12 -12.86 68.45
CA GLY A 168 2.24 -14.18 67.85
C GLY A 168 0.92 -14.93 67.93
N THR A 169 0.49 -15.44 66.77
CA THR A 169 -0.37 -16.61 66.66
C THR A 169 0.08 -17.37 65.42
N ASP A 170 0.44 -18.63 65.60
CA ASP A 170 0.86 -19.56 64.56
C ASP A 170 -0.10 -19.53 63.35
N GLY A 171 0.38 -18.99 62.24
CA GLY A 171 -0.33 -18.98 60.97
C GLY A 171 -0.32 -20.38 60.36
N ILE A 172 -1.39 -21.13 60.56
CA ILE A 172 -1.68 -22.38 59.83
C ILE A 172 -1.84 -22.03 58.35
N GLY A 173 -0.76 -22.14 57.58
CA GLY A 173 -0.82 -22.08 56.12
C GLY A 173 -1.70 -23.23 55.61
N ALA A 174 -2.79 -22.92 54.91
CA ALA A 174 -3.70 -23.94 54.38
C ALA A 174 -2.94 -24.87 53.43
N ALA A 175 -2.76 -26.13 53.84
CA ALA A 175 -2.15 -27.15 52.99
C ALA A 175 -3.03 -27.37 51.74
N ARG A 176 -2.54 -27.03 50.55
CA ARG A 176 -3.25 -27.24 49.27
C ARG A 176 -2.92 -28.59 48.68
N GLY A 177 -3.93 -29.30 48.18
CA GLY A 177 -3.77 -30.54 47.41
C GLY A 177 -4.18 -31.79 48.19
N CYS A 178 -4.86 -32.73 47.54
CA CYS A 178 -5.46 -33.88 48.23
C CYS A 178 -4.77 -35.23 47.95
N GLY A 179 -3.60 -35.23 47.30
CA GLY A 179 -2.86 -36.46 46.96
C GLY A 179 -3.48 -37.34 45.87
N ALA A 180 -4.71 -37.04 45.42
CA ALA A 180 -5.48 -37.90 44.53
C ALA A 180 -4.83 -38.08 43.14
N SER A 181 -4.92 -39.30 42.61
CA SER A 181 -4.64 -39.60 41.20
C SER A 181 -5.66 -38.88 40.31
N GLN A 182 -5.18 -38.31 39.21
CA GLN A 182 -6.01 -37.51 38.32
C GLN A 182 -6.37 -38.33 37.08
N PRO A 183 -7.66 -38.37 36.68
CA PRO A 183 -8.06 -39.04 35.46
C PRO A 183 -7.43 -38.36 34.24
N ARG A 184 -7.11 -39.16 33.22
CA ARG A 184 -6.73 -38.62 31.92
C ARG A 184 -7.96 -38.06 31.24
N ILE A 185 -7.92 -36.76 30.97
CA ILE A 185 -9.02 -36.06 30.33
C ILE A 185 -8.82 -36.02 28.82
N SER A 186 -9.76 -36.61 28.11
CA SER A 186 -9.82 -36.59 26.65
C SER A 186 -11.24 -36.25 26.17
N ARG A 187 -11.37 -36.00 24.87
CA ARG A 187 -12.66 -35.75 24.24
C ARG A 187 -13.27 -37.08 23.79
N ILE A 188 -14.57 -37.29 24.03
CA ILE A 188 -15.33 -38.41 23.46
C ILE A 188 -16.28 -37.91 22.39
N TYR A 189 -16.44 -38.71 21.34
CA TYR A 189 -17.59 -38.67 20.45
C TYR A 189 -18.55 -39.78 20.89
N GLY A 190 -19.68 -39.40 21.51
CA GLY A 190 -20.71 -40.37 21.89
C GLY A 190 -21.42 -40.97 20.67
N ILE A 191 -22.38 -41.88 20.91
CA ILE A 191 -23.27 -42.43 19.87
C ILE A 191 -24.07 -41.31 19.19
N TYR A 192 -24.43 -40.29 19.96
CA TYR A 192 -24.89 -39.00 19.46
C TYR A 192 -23.71 -38.01 19.47
N PRO A 193 -23.49 -37.25 18.39
CA PRO A 193 -22.35 -36.34 18.30
C PRO A 193 -22.57 -35.12 19.20
N THR A 194 -22.14 -35.24 20.46
CA THR A 194 -22.24 -34.20 21.49
C THR A 194 -20.90 -33.93 22.16
N LEU A 195 -20.69 -32.69 22.64
CA LEU A 195 -19.50 -32.31 23.40
C LEU A 195 -19.50 -32.98 24.77
N LEU A 196 -18.69 -34.04 24.92
CA LEU A 196 -18.53 -34.79 26.17
C LEU A 196 -17.06 -34.88 26.56
N VAL A 197 -16.82 -34.97 27.86
CA VAL A 197 -15.48 -35.11 28.43
C VAL A 197 -15.30 -36.55 28.93
N LYS A 198 -14.28 -37.25 28.44
CA LYS A 198 -13.81 -38.54 28.99
C LYS A 198 -12.94 -38.27 30.19
N ALA A 199 -13.20 -38.96 31.28
CA ALA A 199 -12.26 -39.11 32.37
C ALA A 199 -11.95 -40.60 32.54
N SER A 200 -10.73 -40.99 32.16
CA SER A 200 -10.23 -42.36 32.31
C SER A 200 -9.31 -42.43 33.53
N LEU A 201 -9.68 -43.25 34.51
CA LEU A 201 -8.88 -43.55 35.71
C LEU A 201 -8.80 -45.08 35.83
N GLU A 202 -7.60 -45.66 35.88
CA GLU A 202 -7.41 -47.10 36.13
C GLU A 202 -8.28 -48.01 35.24
N GLU A 203 -8.35 -47.71 33.93
CA GLU A 203 -9.14 -48.44 32.92
C GLU A 203 -10.66 -48.34 33.04
N GLN A 204 -11.18 -47.57 34.02
CA GLN A 204 -12.60 -47.18 34.08
C GLN A 204 -12.83 -45.84 33.38
N ASP A 205 -13.75 -45.85 32.41
CA ASP A 205 -14.13 -44.69 31.63
C ASP A 205 -15.42 -44.07 32.16
N SER A 206 -15.34 -42.83 32.64
CA SER A 206 -16.51 -42.03 33.04
C SER A 206 -16.74 -40.87 32.06
N VAL A 207 -18.01 -40.57 31.81
CA VAL A 207 -18.44 -39.46 30.95
C VAL A 207 -18.86 -38.29 31.83
N TRP A 208 -18.25 -37.13 31.63
CA TRP A 208 -18.57 -35.92 32.36
C TRP A 208 -19.38 -34.95 31.52
N HIS A 209 -20.46 -34.45 32.13
CA HIS A 209 -21.31 -33.40 31.59
C HIS A 209 -20.84 -32.02 32.08
N ALA A 210 -21.44 -30.96 31.54
CA ALA A 210 -21.06 -29.59 31.89
C ALA A 210 -21.31 -29.23 33.37
N ASP A 211 -22.29 -29.86 34.03
CA ASP A 211 -22.56 -29.68 35.45
C ASP A 211 -21.38 -30.17 36.33
N THR A 212 -20.92 -31.41 36.13
CA THR A 212 -19.79 -31.95 36.90
C THR A 212 -18.52 -31.14 36.67
N VAL A 213 -18.28 -30.67 35.44
CA VAL A 213 -17.18 -29.76 35.12
C VAL A 213 -17.33 -28.42 35.83
N ARG A 214 -18.54 -27.86 35.87
CA ARG A 214 -18.79 -26.58 36.55
C ARG A 214 -18.49 -26.68 38.05
N GLN A 215 -18.93 -27.75 38.70
CA GLN A 215 -18.65 -28.00 40.12
C GLN A 215 -17.14 -28.08 40.43
N ILE A 216 -16.34 -28.64 39.52
CA ILE A 216 -14.87 -28.68 39.66
C ILE A 216 -14.30 -27.27 39.50
N LEU A 217 -14.75 -26.52 38.49
CA LEU A 217 -14.25 -25.17 38.22
C LEU A 217 -14.65 -24.14 39.29
N ASP A 218 -15.74 -24.37 40.02
CA ASP A 218 -16.16 -23.55 41.15
C ASP A 218 -15.24 -23.72 42.38
N ARG A 219 -14.50 -24.84 42.48
CA ARG A 219 -13.50 -25.08 43.55
C ARG A 219 -12.14 -24.43 43.28
N VAL A 220 -11.92 -23.89 42.08
CA VAL A 220 -10.65 -23.23 41.71
C VAL A 220 -10.54 -21.90 42.44
N SER A 221 -9.39 -21.65 43.07
CA SER A 221 -9.12 -20.39 43.76
C SER A 221 -8.73 -19.26 42.79
N ASP A 222 -8.97 -18.01 43.19
CA ASP A 222 -8.59 -16.84 42.38
C ASP A 222 -7.07 -16.76 42.14
N ASN A 223 -6.27 -17.21 43.11
CA ASN A 223 -4.81 -17.25 42.98
C ASN A 223 -4.37 -18.32 41.95
N ASP A 224 -4.99 -19.49 41.95
CA ASP A 224 -4.71 -20.53 40.95
C ASP A 224 -5.16 -20.09 39.54
N ALA A 225 -6.27 -19.36 39.45
CA ALA A 225 -6.73 -18.75 38.20
C ALA A 225 -5.70 -17.75 37.64
N ARG A 226 -5.11 -16.88 38.48
CA ARG A 226 -4.03 -15.95 38.08
C ARG A 226 -2.78 -16.67 37.59
N LEU A 227 -2.38 -17.74 38.28
CA LEU A 227 -1.23 -18.56 37.88
C LEU A 227 -1.45 -19.24 36.52
N MET A 228 -2.68 -19.65 36.21
CA MET A 228 -3.07 -20.18 34.90
C MET A 228 -3.10 -19.11 33.79
N GLY A 229 -3.06 -17.83 34.14
CA GLY A 229 -3.12 -16.71 33.20
C GLY A 229 -4.51 -16.09 33.01
N PHE A 230 -5.44 -16.37 33.92
CA PHE A 230 -6.76 -15.73 33.97
C PHE A 230 -6.76 -14.52 34.91
N ASP A 231 -7.64 -13.55 34.65
CA ASP A 231 -7.93 -12.45 35.57
C ASP A 231 -9.25 -12.74 36.31
N PRO A 232 -9.25 -13.04 37.62
CA PRO A 232 -10.45 -13.39 38.38
C PRO A 232 -11.57 -12.34 38.32
N LEU A 233 -11.21 -11.06 38.16
CA LEU A 233 -12.19 -9.99 38.08
C LEU A 233 -12.98 -10.06 36.77
N ARG A 234 -12.33 -10.45 35.67
CA ARG A 234 -12.87 -10.35 34.30
C ARG A 234 -13.25 -11.69 33.66
N CYS A 235 -12.53 -12.76 34.00
CA CYS A 235 -12.76 -14.09 33.46
C CYS A 235 -12.26 -15.14 34.47
N HIS A 236 -13.16 -15.66 35.31
CA HIS A 236 -12.84 -16.83 36.12
C HIS A 236 -13.07 -18.11 35.29
N PRO A 237 -12.29 -19.20 35.47
CA PRO A 237 -12.49 -20.43 34.70
C PRO A 237 -13.92 -21.00 34.73
N ARG A 238 -14.64 -20.82 35.84
CA ARG A 238 -16.06 -21.21 35.99
C ARG A 238 -17.02 -20.50 35.03
N ASP A 239 -16.68 -19.28 34.63
CA ASP A 239 -17.51 -18.44 33.75
C ASP A 239 -17.47 -18.91 32.28
N LEU A 240 -16.56 -19.84 31.94
CA LEU A 240 -16.48 -20.46 30.61
C LEU A 240 -17.63 -21.44 30.32
N VAL A 241 -18.31 -21.93 31.36
CA VAL A 241 -19.49 -22.81 31.25
C VAL A 241 -20.75 -21.96 31.37
N LEU A 242 -21.66 -22.10 30.40
CA LEU A 242 -22.87 -21.30 30.32
C LEU A 242 -23.94 -21.82 31.28
N THR A 243 -24.33 -21.02 32.27
CA THR A 243 -25.53 -21.24 33.09
C THR A 243 -26.71 -20.41 32.58
N VAL A 244 -26.41 -19.21 32.10
CA VAL A 244 -27.36 -18.28 31.50
C VAL A 244 -26.92 -17.93 30.08
N LEU A 245 -27.85 -18.01 29.14
CA LEU A 245 -27.62 -17.63 27.76
C LEU A 245 -28.19 -16.22 27.49
N PRO A 246 -27.36 -15.23 27.11
CA PRO A 246 -27.87 -13.92 26.72
C PRO A 246 -28.59 -14.01 25.37
N VAL A 247 -29.80 -13.46 25.29
CA VAL A 247 -30.60 -13.40 24.07
C VAL A 247 -30.40 -12.04 23.41
N PRO A 248 -29.87 -11.99 22.18
CA PRO A 248 -29.68 -10.73 21.47
C PRO A 248 -31.04 -10.09 21.13
N PRO A 249 -31.12 -8.76 21.12
CA PRO A 249 -32.35 -8.04 20.79
C PRO A 249 -32.76 -8.22 19.32
N PRO A 250 -34.03 -7.94 18.95
CA PRO A 250 -34.52 -8.03 17.58
C PRO A 250 -33.69 -7.24 16.55
N GLN A 251 -33.02 -6.15 16.94
CA GLN A 251 -32.13 -5.36 16.06
C GLN A 251 -30.95 -6.18 15.51
N VAL A 252 -30.48 -7.19 16.25
CA VAL A 252 -29.40 -8.11 15.80
C VAL A 252 -29.94 -9.23 14.91
N ARG A 253 -31.22 -9.59 15.09
CA ARG A 253 -31.92 -10.69 14.43
C ARG A 253 -33.26 -10.20 13.84
N PRO A 254 -33.21 -9.26 12.88
CA PRO A 254 -34.41 -8.57 12.40
C PRO A 254 -35.35 -9.55 11.68
N ALA A 255 -36.65 -9.38 11.92
CA ALA A 255 -37.68 -10.07 11.13
C ALA A 255 -37.88 -9.34 9.80
N ILE A 256 -38.14 -10.10 8.73
CA ILE A 256 -38.49 -9.55 7.43
C ILE A 256 -40.00 -9.64 7.28
N SER A 257 -40.66 -8.48 7.16
CA SER A 257 -42.10 -8.39 6.88
C SER A 257 -42.34 -8.24 5.37
N PHE A 258 -43.18 -9.10 4.79
CA PHE A 258 -43.68 -8.97 3.42
C PHE A 258 -45.21 -8.86 3.47
N GLY A 259 -45.73 -7.63 3.48
CA GLY A 259 -47.14 -7.37 3.76
C GLY A 259 -47.52 -7.82 5.18
N SER A 260 -48.53 -8.67 5.30
CA SER A 260 -48.99 -9.24 6.57
C SER A 260 -48.17 -10.45 7.06
N LEU A 261 -47.35 -11.06 6.19
CA LEU A 261 -46.53 -12.21 6.53
C LEU A 261 -45.19 -11.74 7.12
N LYS A 262 -44.87 -12.22 8.33
CA LYS A 262 -43.58 -11.98 8.99
C LYS A 262 -42.75 -13.27 8.97
N SER A 263 -41.52 -13.17 8.49
CA SER A 263 -40.52 -14.23 8.59
C SER A 263 -39.46 -13.82 9.61
N ASP A 264 -39.32 -14.61 10.67
CA ASP A 264 -38.28 -14.41 11.68
C ASP A 264 -36.88 -14.76 11.12
N ASP A 265 -35.83 -14.20 11.74
CA ASP A 265 -34.44 -14.52 11.41
C ASP A 265 -34.06 -15.96 11.81
N GLU A 266 -33.03 -16.50 11.15
CA GLU A 266 -32.52 -17.85 11.43
C GLU A 266 -32.07 -18.03 12.89
N LEU A 267 -31.48 -17.00 13.51
CA LEU A 267 -31.11 -17.06 14.93
C LEU A 267 -32.34 -17.14 15.85
N THR A 268 -33.43 -16.47 15.48
CA THR A 268 -34.69 -16.51 16.23
C THR A 268 -35.26 -17.93 16.23
N HIS A 269 -35.24 -18.64 15.10
CA HIS A 269 -35.63 -20.05 15.03
C HIS A 269 -34.75 -20.98 15.88
N GLN A 270 -33.45 -20.70 15.97
CA GLN A 270 -32.56 -21.46 16.83
C GLN A 270 -32.83 -21.20 18.31
N ILE A 271 -33.01 -19.94 18.70
CA ILE A 271 -33.37 -19.55 20.08
C ILE A 271 -34.70 -20.19 20.47
N MET A 272 -35.68 -20.22 19.55
CA MET A 272 -36.96 -20.90 19.75
C MET A 272 -36.78 -22.40 20.05
N SER A 273 -35.88 -23.06 19.33
CA SER A 273 -35.55 -24.47 19.55
C SER A 273 -34.85 -24.69 20.90
N ILE A 274 -33.94 -23.78 21.29
CA ILE A 274 -33.27 -23.80 22.62
C ILE A 274 -34.31 -23.68 23.73
N VAL A 275 -35.23 -22.71 23.68
CA VAL A 275 -36.28 -22.52 24.71
C VAL A 275 -37.18 -23.74 24.81
N LYS A 276 -37.63 -24.30 23.66
CA LYS A 276 -38.46 -25.52 23.65
C LYS A 276 -37.76 -26.71 24.32
N ARG A 277 -36.48 -26.95 23.99
CA ARG A 277 -35.71 -28.06 24.56
C ARG A 277 -35.33 -27.82 26.03
N ASN A 278 -35.09 -26.57 26.41
CA ASN A 278 -34.83 -26.20 27.80
C ASN A 278 -36.05 -26.46 28.70
N ASN A 279 -37.25 -26.06 28.25
CA ASN A 279 -38.49 -26.33 28.98
C ASN A 279 -38.82 -27.82 29.02
N GLN A 280 -38.52 -28.56 27.95
CA GLN A 280 -38.64 -30.01 27.95
C GLN A 280 -37.69 -30.66 28.97
N LEU A 281 -36.43 -30.20 29.05
CA LEU A 281 -35.47 -30.73 30.01
C LEU A 281 -35.90 -30.49 31.46
N ARG A 282 -36.52 -29.33 31.75
CA ARG A 282 -37.11 -29.07 33.09
C ARG A 282 -38.20 -30.09 33.44
N ARG A 283 -39.10 -30.38 32.50
CA ARG A 283 -40.17 -31.39 32.70
C ARG A 283 -39.63 -32.81 32.81
N ASP A 284 -38.65 -33.17 31.98
CA ASP A 284 -38.04 -34.50 32.02
C ASP A 284 -37.32 -34.74 33.36
N LYS A 285 -36.71 -33.70 33.95
CA LYS A 285 -36.14 -33.74 35.31
C LYS A 285 -37.21 -33.91 36.39
N GLU A 286 -38.34 -33.25 36.27
CA GLU A 286 -39.47 -33.44 37.19
C GLU A 286 -40.02 -34.88 37.14
N SER A 287 -39.93 -35.53 35.98
CA SER A 287 -40.33 -36.94 35.80
C SER A 287 -39.28 -37.99 36.20
N ASP A 288 -38.05 -37.57 36.50
CA ASP A 288 -36.90 -38.38 36.95
C ASP A 288 -36.49 -39.57 36.05
N VAL A 289 -36.77 -39.49 34.74
CA VAL A 289 -36.39 -40.55 33.78
C VAL A 289 -35.01 -40.27 33.18
N GLN A 290 -33.98 -40.94 33.69
CA GLN A 290 -32.57 -40.69 33.32
C GLN A 290 -32.28 -40.77 31.81
N ALA A 291 -32.83 -41.77 31.11
CA ALA A 291 -32.62 -41.93 29.67
C ALA A 291 -33.26 -40.78 28.84
N ALA A 292 -34.38 -40.22 29.32
CA ALA A 292 -35.02 -39.08 28.68
C ALA A 292 -34.21 -37.79 28.95
N ILE A 293 -33.75 -37.60 30.19
CA ILE A 293 -32.91 -36.48 30.61
C ILE A 293 -31.63 -36.43 29.77
N ASP A 294 -30.91 -37.55 29.64
CA ASP A 294 -29.65 -37.59 28.90
C ASP A 294 -29.86 -37.31 27.39
N ARG A 295 -30.98 -37.77 26.82
CA ARG A 295 -31.35 -37.47 25.43
C ARG A 295 -31.69 -36.00 25.23
N THR A 296 -32.52 -35.41 26.09
CA THR A 296 -32.91 -34.00 25.99
C THR A 296 -31.74 -33.06 26.28
N ARG A 297 -30.85 -33.43 27.23
CA ARG A 297 -29.58 -32.74 27.50
C ARG A 297 -28.68 -32.71 26.27
N ALA A 298 -28.49 -33.86 25.61
CA ALA A 298 -27.70 -33.98 24.40
C ALA A 298 -28.20 -33.05 23.27
N LEU A 299 -29.53 -33.04 23.04
CA LEU A 299 -30.16 -32.18 22.04
C LEU A 299 -30.05 -30.68 22.40
N LEU A 300 -30.23 -30.31 23.67
CA LEU A 300 -30.07 -28.93 24.11
C LEU A 300 -28.63 -28.44 23.90
N GLN A 301 -27.64 -29.27 24.24
CA GLN A 301 -26.22 -28.98 24.00
C GLN A 301 -25.90 -28.81 22.50
N GLU A 302 -26.51 -29.61 21.62
CA GLU A 302 -26.39 -29.47 20.17
C GLU A 302 -26.97 -28.13 19.69
N HIS A 303 -28.16 -27.76 20.16
CA HIS A 303 -28.80 -26.50 19.77
C HIS A 303 -28.02 -25.26 20.27
N VAL A 304 -27.47 -25.33 21.49
CA VAL A 304 -26.59 -24.27 22.03
C VAL A 304 -25.27 -24.20 21.24
N ALA A 305 -24.68 -25.34 20.88
CA ALA A 305 -23.43 -25.35 20.12
C ALA A 305 -23.62 -24.81 18.69
N THR A 306 -24.67 -25.24 17.99
CA THR A 306 -25.02 -24.80 16.63
C THR A 306 -25.40 -23.31 16.56
N TYR A 307 -25.96 -22.75 17.64
CA TYR A 307 -26.22 -21.31 17.77
C TYR A 307 -24.92 -20.48 17.68
N PHE A 308 -23.87 -20.90 18.37
CA PHE A 308 -22.57 -20.21 18.32
C PHE A 308 -21.78 -20.53 17.04
N ASN A 309 -21.73 -21.79 16.63
CA ASN A 309 -20.98 -22.25 15.45
C ASN A 309 -21.71 -23.43 14.77
N ASN A 310 -22.08 -23.35 13.50
CA ASN A 310 -22.77 -24.48 12.82
C ASN A 310 -21.83 -25.28 11.90
N ALA A 311 -20.71 -24.68 11.50
CA ALA A 311 -19.69 -25.29 10.64
C ALA A 311 -18.73 -26.25 11.36
N SER A 312 -19.06 -26.71 12.57
CA SER A 312 -18.23 -27.62 13.34
C SER A 312 -18.29 -29.05 12.80
N THR A 313 -17.20 -29.82 12.96
CA THR A 313 -17.19 -31.26 12.68
C THR A 313 -17.76 -32.09 13.84
N TYR A 314 -18.04 -31.48 14.99
CA TYR A 314 -18.41 -32.19 16.21
C TYR A 314 -19.90 -32.58 16.30
N TYR A 315 -20.76 -32.05 15.45
CA TYR A 315 -22.20 -32.33 15.39
C TYR A 315 -22.71 -32.17 13.97
N LYS A 316 -23.91 -32.70 13.73
CA LYS A 316 -24.56 -32.56 12.42
C LYS A 316 -24.97 -31.09 12.25
N PRO A 317 -24.66 -30.46 11.10
CA PRO A 317 -25.05 -29.07 10.89
C PRO A 317 -26.56 -28.96 10.85
N THR A 318 -27.12 -28.07 11.68
CA THR A 318 -28.55 -27.77 11.68
C THR A 318 -28.90 -27.03 10.38
N LYS A 319 -29.99 -27.46 9.76
CA LYS A 319 -30.56 -26.83 8.58
C LYS A 319 -31.88 -26.17 8.94
N VAL A 320 -32.17 -25.01 8.35
CA VAL A 320 -33.46 -24.34 8.51
C VAL A 320 -34.50 -25.01 7.61
N ASN A 321 -34.10 -25.29 6.36
CA ASN A 321 -34.85 -26.05 5.35
C ASN A 321 -33.93 -27.14 4.77
N ASP A 322 -34.45 -28.13 4.03
CA ASP A 322 -33.66 -29.27 3.53
C ASP A 322 -32.35 -28.92 2.80
N ASN A 323 -32.32 -27.77 2.12
CA ASN A 323 -31.15 -27.30 1.35
C ASN A 323 -30.31 -26.24 2.07
N LYS A 324 -30.85 -25.51 3.06
CA LYS A 324 -30.19 -24.31 3.62
C LYS A 324 -29.71 -24.53 5.05
N LYS A 325 -28.38 -24.48 5.24
CA LYS A 325 -27.72 -24.50 6.56
C LYS A 325 -28.02 -23.20 7.31
N LEU A 326 -28.24 -23.32 8.63
CA LEU A 326 -28.41 -22.18 9.52
C LEU A 326 -27.11 -21.39 9.68
N LYS A 327 -27.16 -20.06 9.55
CA LYS A 327 -26.01 -19.17 9.80
C LYS A 327 -25.86 -18.85 11.27
N SER A 328 -24.88 -19.49 11.90
CA SER A 328 -24.49 -19.26 13.30
C SER A 328 -23.87 -17.87 13.55
N LEU A 329 -23.73 -17.48 14.82
CA LEU A 329 -23.07 -16.21 15.20
C LEU A 329 -21.64 -16.10 14.65
N THR A 330 -20.86 -17.17 14.74
CA THR A 330 -19.46 -17.19 14.27
C THR A 330 -19.38 -16.99 12.76
N GLU A 331 -20.26 -17.62 11.99
CA GLU A 331 -20.32 -17.48 10.52
C GLU A 331 -20.76 -16.08 10.07
N ARG A 332 -21.61 -15.40 10.87
CA ARG A 332 -21.98 -14.01 10.61
C ARG A 332 -20.80 -13.04 10.81
N LEU A 333 -19.87 -13.36 11.70
CA LEU A 333 -18.69 -12.52 11.96
C LEU A 333 -17.52 -12.83 11.01
N LYS A 334 -17.26 -14.11 10.73
CA LYS A 334 -16.13 -14.58 9.91
C LYS A 334 -16.40 -14.54 8.41
N GLY A 335 -15.33 -14.61 7.62
CA GLY A 335 -15.40 -14.77 6.16
C GLY A 335 -15.36 -13.45 5.38
N LYS A 336 -15.49 -13.56 4.05
CA LYS A 336 -15.40 -12.39 3.15
C LYS A 336 -16.57 -11.43 3.31
N TYR A 337 -17.77 -12.00 3.44
CA TYR A 337 -19.04 -11.29 3.61
C TYR A 337 -19.49 -11.21 5.08
N GLY A 338 -18.64 -11.65 6.02
CA GLY A 338 -18.90 -11.51 7.45
C GLY A 338 -18.82 -10.06 7.90
N ARG A 339 -19.43 -9.72 9.03
CA ARG A 339 -19.55 -8.34 9.52
C ARG A 339 -18.21 -7.62 9.67
N LEU A 340 -17.17 -8.31 10.17
CA LEU A 340 -15.86 -7.70 10.39
C LEU A 340 -15.24 -7.20 9.08
N ARG A 341 -15.27 -8.01 8.02
CA ARG A 341 -14.65 -7.64 6.75
C ARG A 341 -15.59 -6.86 5.83
N GLY A 342 -16.85 -7.26 5.75
CA GLY A 342 -17.84 -6.76 4.79
C GLY A 342 -18.68 -5.58 5.26
N ASN A 343 -18.61 -5.19 6.54
CA ASN A 343 -19.34 -4.03 7.05
C ASN A 343 -18.43 -3.03 7.79
N LEU A 344 -17.40 -3.51 8.51
CA LEU A 344 -16.46 -2.63 9.23
C LEU A 344 -15.27 -2.23 8.35
N MET A 345 -14.53 -3.20 7.80
CA MET A 345 -13.35 -2.89 6.98
C MET A 345 -13.69 -2.40 5.57
N GLY A 346 -14.78 -2.87 4.99
CA GLY A 346 -15.29 -2.39 3.71
C GLY A 346 -16.80 -2.25 3.79
N LYS A 347 -17.33 -1.07 3.45
CA LYS A 347 -18.76 -0.79 3.46
C LYS A 347 -19.16 -0.16 2.13
N ARG A 348 -20.41 -0.34 1.74
CA ARG A 348 -21.02 0.53 0.72
C ARG A 348 -21.14 1.93 1.29
N VAL A 349 -20.74 2.92 0.51
CA VAL A 349 -20.70 4.33 0.91
C VAL A 349 -21.67 5.13 0.04
N ASP A 350 -22.27 6.15 0.65
CA ASP A 350 -23.10 7.12 -0.05
C ASP A 350 -22.22 8.20 -0.71
N PHE A 351 -22.84 9.10 -1.49
CA PHE A 351 -22.15 10.20 -2.20
C PHE A 351 -21.00 9.72 -3.10
N SER A 352 -21.23 8.59 -3.78
CA SER A 352 -20.31 8.03 -4.76
C SER A 352 -21.01 7.71 -6.08
N ALA A 353 -20.27 7.77 -7.17
CA ALA A 353 -20.73 7.40 -8.51
C ALA A 353 -19.70 6.51 -9.21
N ARG A 354 -20.14 5.75 -10.21
CA ARG A 354 -19.30 4.88 -11.03
C ARG A 354 -19.79 4.94 -12.47
N THR A 355 -18.88 5.13 -13.42
CA THR A 355 -19.16 5.03 -14.86
C THR A 355 -17.87 4.68 -15.61
N VAL A 356 -18.01 4.38 -16.90
CA VAL A 356 -16.91 4.10 -17.82
C VAL A 356 -16.02 5.33 -17.96
N ILE A 357 -14.72 5.11 -18.11
CA ILE A 357 -13.74 6.17 -18.34
C ILE A 357 -13.40 6.39 -19.82
N THR A 358 -12.98 7.61 -20.16
CA THR A 358 -12.53 7.99 -21.49
C THR A 358 -11.37 8.98 -21.38
N GLY A 359 -10.41 8.93 -22.30
CA GLY A 359 -9.31 9.88 -22.35
C GLY A 359 -9.73 11.22 -22.92
N ASP A 360 -9.26 12.32 -22.32
CA ASP A 360 -9.42 13.67 -22.86
C ASP A 360 -8.12 14.47 -22.72
N PRO A 361 -7.46 14.86 -23.84
CA PRO A 361 -6.22 15.62 -23.80
C PRO A 361 -6.42 17.11 -23.45
N ASN A 362 -7.66 17.62 -23.46
CA ASN A 362 -7.96 19.03 -23.18
C ASN A 362 -8.33 19.30 -21.72
N ILE A 363 -8.43 18.24 -20.91
CA ILE A 363 -8.65 18.32 -19.47
C ILE A 363 -7.30 18.36 -18.77
N ASP A 364 -7.19 19.20 -17.75
CA ASP A 364 -5.95 19.32 -16.99
C ASP A 364 -5.66 18.03 -16.21
N VAL A 365 -4.39 17.77 -15.92
CA VAL A 365 -3.96 16.53 -15.24
C VAL A 365 -4.67 16.28 -13.91
N ASP A 366 -5.02 17.34 -13.20
CA ASP A 366 -5.71 17.30 -11.91
C ASP A 366 -7.21 17.54 -12.02
N GLU A 367 -7.77 17.57 -13.23
CA GLU A 367 -9.21 17.63 -13.49
C GLU A 367 -9.78 16.27 -13.89
N VAL A 368 -11.04 16.04 -13.51
CA VAL A 368 -11.86 14.92 -13.98
C VAL A 368 -13.16 15.45 -14.58
N GLY A 369 -13.44 15.02 -15.81
CA GLY A 369 -14.69 15.28 -16.50
C GLY A 369 -15.80 14.48 -15.85
N VAL A 370 -16.77 15.16 -15.24
CA VAL A 370 -17.94 14.55 -14.59
C VAL A 370 -19.19 14.76 -15.45
N PRO A 371 -19.94 13.68 -15.77
CA PRO A 371 -21.23 13.78 -16.43
C PRO A 371 -22.21 14.71 -15.72
N PHE A 372 -22.98 15.46 -16.49
CA PHE A 372 -24.06 16.31 -15.98
C PHE A 372 -25.06 15.55 -15.09
N SER A 373 -25.42 14.31 -15.48
CA SER A 373 -26.33 13.44 -14.71
C SER A 373 -25.79 13.09 -13.32
N VAL A 374 -24.48 12.82 -13.24
CA VAL A 374 -23.78 12.53 -11.98
C VAL A 374 -23.67 13.79 -11.12
N ALA A 375 -23.32 14.93 -11.73
CA ALA A 375 -23.19 16.21 -11.02
C ALA A 375 -24.51 16.69 -10.39
N MET A 376 -25.65 16.45 -11.04
CA MET A 376 -26.99 16.74 -10.49
C MET A 376 -27.42 15.79 -9.36
N THR A 377 -26.87 14.57 -9.32
CA THR A 377 -27.22 13.58 -8.32
C THR A 377 -26.40 13.74 -7.05
N LEU A 378 -25.10 13.96 -7.21
CA LEU A 378 -24.16 14.12 -6.10
C LEU A 378 -24.25 15.53 -5.50
N THR A 379 -24.21 15.60 -4.18
CA THR A 379 -24.30 16.86 -3.44
C THR A 379 -23.12 17.09 -2.51
N PHE A 380 -22.91 18.37 -2.19
CA PHE A 380 -21.99 18.85 -1.19
C PHE A 380 -22.74 19.76 -0.19
N PRO A 381 -22.70 19.45 1.12
CA PRO A 381 -23.36 20.26 2.14
C PRO A 381 -22.52 21.50 2.42
N GLU A 382 -23.00 22.66 1.95
CA GLU A 382 -22.34 23.94 2.18
C GLU A 382 -23.11 24.75 3.23
N ARG A 383 -22.42 25.17 4.29
CA ARG A 383 -23.02 26.01 5.34
C ARG A 383 -23.18 27.45 4.84
N VAL A 384 -24.36 28.02 5.06
CA VAL A 384 -24.67 29.40 4.69
C VAL A 384 -23.92 30.36 5.61
N SER A 385 -23.08 31.18 5.00
CA SER A 385 -22.31 32.29 5.57
C SER A 385 -22.74 33.60 4.90
N ALA A 386 -22.28 34.73 5.44
CA ALA A 386 -22.58 36.03 4.84
C ALA A 386 -22.08 36.16 3.39
N VAL A 387 -20.97 35.50 3.04
CA VAL A 387 -20.31 35.60 1.73
C VAL A 387 -21.04 34.76 0.68
N ASN A 388 -21.34 33.49 0.98
CA ASN A 388 -21.93 32.56 0.01
C ASN A 388 -23.47 32.63 -0.05
N ARG A 389 -24.14 33.35 0.86
CA ARG A 389 -25.62 33.41 0.93
C ARG A 389 -26.27 33.76 -0.41
N LYS A 390 -25.74 34.77 -1.12
CA LYS A 390 -26.29 35.19 -2.42
C LYS A 390 -26.25 34.04 -3.44
N ARG A 391 -25.08 33.39 -3.57
CA ARG A 391 -24.84 32.25 -4.46
C ARG A 391 -25.72 31.04 -4.11
N LEU A 392 -25.82 30.69 -2.83
CA LEU A 392 -26.63 29.56 -2.38
C LEU A 392 -28.13 29.82 -2.55
N THR A 393 -28.58 31.04 -2.33
CA THR A 393 -29.98 31.43 -2.58
C THR A 393 -30.33 31.26 -4.07
N GLU A 394 -29.40 31.60 -4.96
CA GLU A 394 -29.57 31.37 -6.39
C GLU A 394 -29.66 29.88 -6.75
N PHE A 395 -28.80 29.03 -6.18
CA PHE A 395 -28.86 27.58 -6.40
C PHE A 395 -30.15 26.94 -5.88
N VAL A 396 -30.69 27.43 -4.76
CA VAL A 396 -31.98 26.94 -4.22
C VAL A 396 -33.15 27.36 -5.10
N ARG A 397 -33.09 28.55 -5.72
CA ARG A 397 -34.15 29.06 -6.59
C ARG A 397 -34.16 28.39 -7.98
N ARG A 398 -32.99 28.06 -8.52
CA ARG A 398 -32.87 27.41 -9.83
C ARG A 398 -33.40 25.97 -9.78
N THR A 399 -34.02 25.52 -10.87
CA THR A 399 -34.42 24.11 -11.10
C THR A 399 -33.41 23.37 -11.97
N VAL A 400 -32.67 24.11 -12.81
CA VAL A 400 -31.61 23.61 -13.69
C VAL A 400 -30.26 23.76 -13.01
N TYR A 401 -29.32 22.88 -13.34
CA TYR A 401 -27.95 22.94 -12.88
C TYR A 401 -27.30 24.31 -13.20
N PRO A 402 -26.55 24.91 -12.26
CA PRO A 402 -26.32 24.46 -10.88
C PRO A 402 -27.53 24.70 -9.95
N SER A 403 -27.94 23.65 -9.21
CA SER A 403 -29.09 23.64 -8.28
C SER A 403 -28.72 23.01 -6.92
N ALA A 404 -29.68 22.94 -6.00
CA ALA A 404 -29.59 22.19 -4.74
C ALA A 404 -30.74 21.17 -4.58
N ASN A 405 -30.56 20.19 -3.70
CA ASN A 405 -31.55 19.14 -3.42
C ASN A 405 -32.25 19.31 -2.07
N TYR A 406 -31.48 19.64 -1.02
CA TYR A 406 -31.97 19.74 0.36
C TYR A 406 -31.47 21.01 1.05
N VAL A 407 -32.29 21.50 1.99
CA VAL A 407 -31.92 22.57 2.93
C VAL A 407 -32.17 22.05 4.34
N HIS A 408 -31.11 22.02 5.15
CA HIS A 408 -31.19 21.65 6.56
C HIS A 408 -31.11 22.91 7.41
N HIS A 409 -32.14 23.11 8.23
CA HIS A 409 -32.17 24.17 9.20
C HIS A 409 -31.53 23.72 10.53
N PRO A 410 -30.98 24.65 11.33
CA PRO A 410 -30.39 24.31 12.64
C PRO A 410 -31.40 23.66 13.60
N ASN A 411 -32.70 23.87 13.39
CA ASN A 411 -33.79 23.29 14.18
C ASN A 411 -34.01 21.78 13.86
N GLY A 412 -33.23 21.17 12.97
CA GLY A 412 -33.34 19.77 12.57
C GLY A 412 -34.36 19.50 11.46
N THR A 413 -35.17 20.49 11.08
CA THR A 413 -36.09 20.38 9.94
C THR A 413 -35.33 20.37 8.62
N THR A 414 -35.60 19.35 7.79
CA THR A 414 -35.01 19.22 6.45
C THR A 414 -36.06 19.48 5.39
N THR A 415 -35.81 20.47 4.54
CA THR A 415 -36.70 20.86 3.44
C THR A 415 -36.19 20.24 2.14
N LYS A 416 -36.99 19.35 1.53
CA LYS A 416 -36.69 18.73 0.24
C LYS A 416 -37.18 19.61 -0.91
N LEU A 417 -36.27 20.16 -1.71
CA LEU A 417 -36.57 21.14 -2.76
C LEU A 417 -37.33 20.54 -3.95
N ALA A 418 -37.30 19.22 -4.12
CA ALA A 418 -38.05 18.52 -5.16
C ALA A 418 -39.57 18.49 -4.90
N LEU A 419 -40.01 18.62 -3.64
CA LEU A 419 -41.43 18.56 -3.26
C LEU A 419 -42.11 19.94 -3.27
N LEU A 420 -41.33 21.01 -3.34
CA LEU A 420 -41.84 22.38 -3.35
C LEU A 420 -42.25 22.79 -4.77
N ARG A 421 -43.48 23.32 -4.90
CA ARG A 421 -43.97 23.92 -6.16
C ARG A 421 -43.29 25.26 -6.46
N ASP A 422 -43.15 26.12 -5.44
CA ASP A 422 -42.50 27.43 -5.54
C ASP A 422 -41.19 27.49 -4.75
N ARG A 423 -40.05 27.38 -5.43
CA ARG A 423 -38.72 27.50 -4.78
C ARG A 423 -38.32 28.94 -4.42
N THR A 424 -38.97 29.95 -4.99
CA THR A 424 -38.65 31.37 -4.78
C THR A 424 -38.93 31.87 -3.37
N LYS A 425 -39.86 31.21 -2.66
CA LYS A 425 -40.27 31.53 -1.29
C LYS A 425 -39.29 31.03 -0.23
N VAL A 426 -38.32 30.18 -0.59
CA VAL A 426 -37.34 29.65 0.35
C VAL A 426 -36.32 30.73 0.68
N THR A 427 -36.32 31.19 1.93
CA THR A 427 -35.35 32.15 2.47
C THR A 427 -34.29 31.43 3.29
N LEU A 428 -33.02 31.65 2.96
CA LEU A 428 -31.89 31.08 3.69
C LEU A 428 -31.41 32.03 4.80
N ASN A 429 -31.19 31.46 5.98
CA ASN A 429 -30.60 32.12 7.14
C ASN A 429 -29.13 31.72 7.32
N VAL A 430 -28.35 32.57 7.98
CA VAL A 430 -26.96 32.24 8.33
C VAL A 430 -26.98 31.07 9.32
N GLY A 431 -26.21 30.02 9.01
CA GLY A 431 -26.17 28.79 9.80
C GLY A 431 -26.96 27.63 9.20
N ASP A 432 -27.87 27.87 8.24
CA ASP A 432 -28.49 26.81 7.45
C ASP A 432 -27.42 26.03 6.65
N VAL A 433 -27.70 24.77 6.31
CA VAL A 433 -26.83 23.95 5.44
C VAL A 433 -27.60 23.60 4.17
N VAL A 434 -27.02 23.96 3.03
CA VAL A 434 -27.61 23.68 1.71
C VAL A 434 -26.83 22.55 1.05
N GLU A 435 -27.51 21.46 0.72
CA GLU A 435 -26.94 20.39 -0.11
C GLU A 435 -27.04 20.77 -1.59
N ARG A 436 -26.02 21.50 -2.06
CA ARG A 436 -25.92 21.91 -3.46
C ARG A 436 -25.33 20.79 -4.32
N HIS A 437 -25.62 20.81 -5.61
CA HIS A 437 -24.97 19.94 -6.60
C HIS A 437 -23.47 20.21 -6.67
N VAL A 438 -22.72 19.22 -7.17
CA VAL A 438 -21.28 19.35 -7.42
C VAL A 438 -21.03 20.34 -8.57
N ILE A 439 -20.14 21.30 -8.37
CA ILE A 439 -19.83 22.33 -9.37
C ILE A 439 -18.39 22.22 -9.89
N ASN A 440 -18.10 22.93 -10.97
CA ASN A 440 -16.74 23.05 -11.47
C ASN A 440 -15.79 23.57 -10.37
N GLY A 441 -14.63 22.93 -10.25
CA GLY A 441 -13.62 23.23 -9.24
C GLY A 441 -13.83 22.58 -7.87
N ASP A 442 -14.93 21.84 -7.64
CA ASP A 442 -15.03 20.99 -6.45
C ASP A 442 -14.00 19.86 -6.50
N VAL A 443 -13.52 19.43 -5.33
CA VAL A 443 -12.51 18.37 -5.23
C VAL A 443 -13.20 17.07 -4.89
N VAL A 444 -12.86 16.02 -5.62
CA VAL A 444 -13.41 14.67 -5.49
C VAL A 444 -12.28 13.65 -5.43
N LEU A 445 -12.54 12.54 -4.76
CA LEU A 445 -11.62 11.42 -4.73
C LEU A 445 -11.99 10.44 -5.84
N PHE A 446 -11.01 10.04 -6.65
CA PHE A 446 -11.21 9.17 -7.79
C PHE A 446 -10.36 7.91 -7.64
N ASN A 447 -10.92 6.73 -7.94
CA ASN A 447 -10.22 5.47 -7.78
C ASN A 447 -10.60 4.40 -8.80
N ARG A 448 -9.60 3.58 -9.16
CA ARG A 448 -9.76 2.36 -9.94
C ARG A 448 -9.56 1.14 -9.07
N GLN A 449 -10.48 0.18 -9.15
CA GLN A 449 -10.35 -1.11 -8.46
C GLN A 449 -9.65 -2.12 -9.38
N PRO A 450 -8.75 -2.97 -8.87
CA PRO A 450 -8.27 -3.05 -7.48
C PRO A 450 -7.24 -1.96 -7.13
N THR A 451 -7.36 -1.37 -5.95
CA THR A 451 -6.44 -0.33 -5.46
C THR A 451 -5.23 -0.97 -4.78
N LEU A 452 -4.12 -1.13 -5.51
CA LEU A 452 -2.91 -1.80 -5.01
C LEU A 452 -1.85 -0.81 -4.48
N HIS A 453 -1.94 0.47 -4.80
CA HIS A 453 -0.99 1.47 -4.33
C HIS A 453 -1.71 2.77 -3.99
N ARG A 454 -1.05 3.65 -3.23
CA ARG A 454 -1.63 4.94 -2.81
C ARG A 454 -2.17 5.74 -4.00
N MET A 455 -1.42 5.80 -5.09
CA MET A 455 -1.79 6.54 -6.31
C MET A 455 -2.95 5.90 -7.12
N SER A 456 -3.49 4.74 -6.71
CA SER A 456 -4.72 4.20 -7.28
C SER A 456 -5.95 4.96 -6.78
N MET A 457 -5.77 5.85 -5.79
CA MET A 457 -6.77 6.75 -5.21
C MET A 457 -6.20 8.16 -5.11
N MET A 458 -6.66 9.08 -5.96
CA MET A 458 -6.16 10.47 -5.98
C MET A 458 -7.28 11.48 -6.05
N GLY A 459 -7.02 12.69 -5.56
CA GLY A 459 -7.91 13.83 -5.62
C GLY A 459 -7.86 14.50 -6.99
N HIS A 460 -9.03 14.83 -7.53
CA HIS A 460 -9.22 15.54 -8.80
C HIS A 460 -10.18 16.72 -8.59
N ARG A 461 -10.05 17.77 -9.40
CA ARG A 461 -11.02 18.85 -9.54
C ARG A 461 -12.09 18.45 -10.54
N VAL A 462 -13.34 18.74 -10.22
CA VAL A 462 -14.47 18.43 -11.08
C VAL A 462 -14.56 19.44 -12.21
N ARG A 463 -14.73 18.93 -13.42
CA ARG A 463 -15.18 19.69 -14.59
C ARG A 463 -16.42 19.02 -15.16
N VAL A 464 -17.56 19.69 -15.07
CA VAL A 464 -18.83 19.13 -15.53
C VAL A 464 -18.93 19.24 -17.05
N LEU A 465 -19.23 18.11 -17.68
CA LEU A 465 -19.32 17.95 -19.13
C LEU A 465 -20.65 17.26 -19.52
N ASN A 466 -21.12 17.54 -20.74
CA ASN A 466 -22.42 17.06 -21.24
C ASN A 466 -22.40 15.61 -21.76
N TYR A 467 -21.47 14.77 -21.30
CA TYR A 467 -21.34 13.37 -21.71
C TYR A 467 -21.75 12.42 -20.57
N ASN A 468 -21.72 11.11 -20.82
CA ASN A 468 -22.10 10.08 -19.84
C ASN A 468 -20.91 9.32 -19.22
N THR A 469 -19.68 9.58 -19.68
CA THR A 469 -18.46 8.93 -19.22
C THR A 469 -17.62 9.87 -18.34
N PHE A 470 -16.82 9.30 -17.44
CA PHE A 470 -15.78 10.06 -16.75
C PHE A 470 -14.64 10.33 -17.71
N ARG A 471 -14.15 11.57 -17.77
CA ARG A 471 -13.02 11.91 -18.62
C ARG A 471 -11.79 12.21 -17.78
N LEU A 472 -10.65 11.61 -18.12
CA LEU A 472 -9.40 11.88 -17.45
C LEU A 472 -8.28 12.18 -18.44
N ASN A 473 -7.30 12.90 -17.94
CA ASN A 473 -6.06 13.16 -18.65
C ASN A 473 -5.28 11.85 -18.90
N LEU A 474 -4.70 11.72 -20.09
CA LEU A 474 -3.95 10.53 -20.53
C LEU A 474 -2.74 10.22 -19.63
N SER A 475 -2.07 11.21 -19.07
CA SER A 475 -0.93 11.00 -18.16
C SER A 475 -1.34 10.36 -16.82
N CYS A 476 -2.61 10.47 -16.43
CA CYS A 476 -3.15 9.81 -15.23
C CYS A 476 -3.49 8.32 -15.43
N THR A 477 -3.45 7.81 -16.66
CA THR A 477 -3.76 6.38 -16.94
C THR A 477 -2.73 5.43 -16.31
N THR A 478 -1.46 5.83 -16.28
CA THR A 478 -0.35 5.02 -15.77
C THR A 478 -0.50 4.71 -14.27
N PRO A 479 -0.70 5.68 -13.36
CA PRO A 479 -0.93 5.38 -11.96
C PRO A 479 -2.22 4.58 -11.74
N TYR A 480 -3.32 4.86 -12.43
CA TYR A 480 -4.52 4.03 -12.26
C TYR A 480 -4.41 2.63 -12.88
N ASN A 481 -3.35 2.38 -13.66
CA ASN A 481 -3.19 1.20 -14.52
C ASN A 481 -4.45 0.96 -15.37
N ALA A 482 -5.02 2.07 -15.87
CA ALA A 482 -6.31 2.11 -16.53
C ALA A 482 -6.13 2.18 -18.05
N ASP A 483 -7.04 1.54 -18.77
CA ASP A 483 -7.23 1.65 -20.20
C ASP A 483 -8.64 2.15 -20.53
N PHE A 484 -8.93 2.31 -21.82
CA PHE A 484 -10.20 2.88 -22.31
C PHE A 484 -11.00 1.86 -23.12
N ASP A 485 -10.87 0.57 -22.80
CA ASP A 485 -11.55 -0.54 -23.49
C ASP A 485 -12.90 -0.94 -22.84
N GLY A 486 -13.34 -0.21 -21.81
CA GLY A 486 -14.55 -0.51 -21.04
C GLY A 486 -14.38 -0.40 -19.53
N ASP A 487 -13.17 -0.07 -19.08
CA ASP A 487 -12.85 0.21 -17.68
C ASP A 487 -13.81 1.21 -17.01
N GLU A 488 -14.13 0.92 -15.75
CA GLU A 488 -14.97 1.76 -14.90
C GLU A 488 -14.20 2.22 -13.67
N MET A 489 -14.39 3.47 -13.28
CA MET A 489 -13.79 4.06 -12.07
C MET A 489 -14.86 4.63 -11.16
N ASN A 490 -14.55 4.66 -9.86
CA ASN A 490 -15.45 5.22 -8.86
C ASN A 490 -15.01 6.64 -8.48
N LEU A 491 -15.99 7.48 -8.18
CA LEU A 491 -15.84 8.86 -7.74
C LEU A 491 -16.52 9.01 -6.38
N HIS A 492 -15.86 9.63 -5.42
CA HIS A 492 -16.35 9.89 -4.07
C HIS A 492 -16.29 11.40 -3.76
N VAL A 493 -17.40 11.98 -3.31
CA VAL A 493 -17.48 13.41 -3.00
C VAL A 493 -17.28 13.63 -1.49
N PRO A 494 -16.25 14.38 -1.06
CA PRO A 494 -16.03 14.67 0.36
C PRO A 494 -17.20 15.51 0.90
N GLN A 495 -17.72 15.14 2.07
CA GLN A 495 -18.89 15.81 2.67
C GLN A 495 -18.50 16.87 3.72
N SER A 496 -17.26 16.87 4.21
CA SER A 496 -16.77 17.85 5.19
C SER A 496 -15.73 18.78 4.57
N LEU A 497 -15.69 20.03 5.03
CA LEU A 497 -14.63 20.97 4.65
C LEU A 497 -13.25 20.48 5.10
N LEU A 498 -13.17 19.82 6.27
CA LEU A 498 -11.91 19.21 6.75
C LEU A 498 -11.43 18.10 5.81
N THR A 499 -12.33 17.22 5.37
CA THR A 499 -11.98 16.15 4.42
C THR A 499 -11.63 16.71 3.05
N LYS A 500 -12.27 17.82 2.64
CA LYS A 500 -11.92 18.52 1.39
C LYS A 500 -10.51 19.10 1.48
N ALA A 501 -10.15 19.71 2.61
CA ALA A 501 -8.81 20.23 2.85
C ALA A 501 -7.76 19.10 2.89
N GLU A 502 -8.07 17.97 3.52
CA GLU A 502 -7.22 16.78 3.51
C GLU A 502 -6.93 16.27 2.09
N LEU A 503 -7.95 16.23 1.21
CA LEU A 503 -7.75 15.83 -0.18
C LEU A 503 -6.83 16.80 -0.93
N ILE A 504 -7.04 18.12 -0.78
CA ILE A 504 -6.20 19.18 -1.38
C ILE A 504 -4.75 19.09 -0.88
N GLU A 505 -4.61 19.05 0.45
CA GLU A 505 -3.53 18.55 1.31
C GLU A 505 -2.60 17.48 0.74
N MET A 506 -3.13 16.26 0.65
CA MET A 506 -2.32 15.05 0.65
C MET A 506 -2.56 14.16 -0.56
N MET A 507 -3.75 14.24 -1.16
CA MET A 507 -4.21 13.25 -2.14
C MET A 507 -4.35 13.81 -3.56
N MET A 508 -4.32 15.13 -3.76
CA MET A 508 -4.39 15.72 -5.09
C MET A 508 -3.32 15.15 -6.03
N VAL A 509 -3.69 14.98 -7.29
CA VAL A 509 -2.79 14.44 -8.33
C VAL A 509 -1.43 15.15 -8.37
N PRO A 510 -1.32 16.50 -8.39
CA PRO A 510 -0.03 17.15 -8.51
C PRO A 510 0.93 16.82 -7.36
N LYS A 511 0.39 16.60 -6.16
CA LYS A 511 1.19 16.25 -4.97
C LYS A 511 1.69 14.81 -4.98
N ASN A 512 1.12 13.96 -5.85
CA ASN A 512 1.43 12.53 -5.95
C ASN A 512 2.13 12.19 -7.29
N PHE A 513 2.82 13.15 -7.93
CA PHE A 513 3.58 12.89 -9.15
C PHE A 513 4.75 11.93 -8.94
N VAL A 514 5.43 12.01 -7.79
CA VAL A 514 6.57 11.17 -7.43
C VAL A 514 6.15 10.08 -6.46
N SER A 515 6.50 8.82 -6.77
CA SER A 515 6.21 7.68 -5.93
C SER A 515 7.38 7.39 -4.99
N PRO A 516 7.15 7.23 -3.68
CA PRO A 516 8.20 6.93 -2.71
C PRO A 516 8.78 5.52 -2.87
N ASN A 517 8.09 4.61 -3.59
CA ASN A 517 8.57 3.25 -3.83
C ASN A 517 9.82 3.21 -4.73
N LYS A 518 9.84 4.06 -5.77
CA LYS A 518 10.94 4.10 -6.75
C LYS A 518 11.77 5.38 -6.67
N SER A 519 11.37 6.34 -5.83
CA SER A 519 11.95 7.68 -5.79
C SER A 519 11.98 8.32 -7.18
N ALA A 520 10.89 8.12 -7.94
CA ALA A 520 10.76 8.52 -9.34
C ALA A 520 9.31 8.88 -9.66
N PRO A 521 9.07 9.70 -10.71
CA PRO A 521 7.73 10.02 -11.14
C PRO A 521 6.94 8.75 -11.50
N CYS A 522 5.67 8.69 -11.11
CA CYS A 522 4.74 7.65 -11.55
C CYS A 522 3.87 8.09 -12.74
N MET A 523 3.85 9.39 -13.03
CA MET A 523 3.16 9.95 -14.20
C MET A 523 4.17 10.51 -15.19
N GLY A 524 3.85 10.41 -16.47
CA GLY A 524 4.67 10.95 -17.55
C GLY A 524 3.85 11.18 -18.81
N ILE A 525 4.50 11.70 -19.84
CA ILE A 525 3.90 11.83 -21.16
C ILE A 525 3.87 10.44 -21.82
N VAL A 526 2.71 10.03 -22.31
CA VAL A 526 2.46 8.69 -22.85
C VAL A 526 1.77 8.76 -24.21
N GLN A 527 1.80 7.64 -24.94
CA GLN A 527 1.08 7.43 -26.21
C GLN A 527 1.33 8.55 -27.23
N ASP A 528 0.28 9.16 -27.76
CA ASP A 528 0.32 10.11 -28.86
C ASP A 528 1.09 11.38 -28.48
N SER A 529 0.92 11.91 -27.27
CA SER A 529 1.67 13.09 -26.85
C SER A 529 3.18 12.82 -26.78
N LEU A 530 3.59 11.59 -26.47
CA LEU A 530 5.00 11.19 -26.47
C LEU A 530 5.56 11.09 -27.89
N LEU A 531 4.81 10.44 -28.78
CA LEU A 531 5.14 10.36 -30.20
C LEU A 531 5.21 11.74 -30.85
N GLY A 532 4.22 12.59 -30.54
CA GLY A 532 4.14 13.98 -30.99
C GLY A 532 5.32 14.80 -30.48
N SER A 533 5.74 14.60 -29.22
CA SER A 533 6.94 15.25 -28.67
C SER A 533 8.20 14.89 -29.45
N TYR A 534 8.39 13.59 -29.75
CA TYR A 534 9.55 13.12 -30.52
C TYR A 534 9.57 13.72 -31.93
N ARG A 535 8.46 13.64 -32.67
CA ARG A 535 8.36 14.18 -34.03
C ARG A 535 8.45 15.71 -34.07
N LEU A 536 7.83 16.39 -33.12
CA LEU A 536 7.91 17.85 -33.00
C LEU A 536 9.36 18.28 -32.79
N THR A 537 10.11 17.59 -31.93
CA THR A 537 11.47 17.97 -31.58
C THR A 537 12.54 17.40 -32.52
N ASP A 538 12.16 16.71 -33.59
CA ASP A 538 13.08 16.28 -34.62
C ASP A 538 13.78 17.48 -35.28
N LYS A 539 15.01 17.27 -35.78
CA LYS A 539 15.84 18.31 -36.38
C LYS A 539 15.26 18.85 -37.69
N ASP A 540 14.53 18.00 -38.40
CA ASP A 540 13.97 18.30 -39.73
C ASP A 540 12.57 18.97 -39.66
N THR A 541 12.04 19.19 -38.44
CA THR A 541 10.71 19.77 -38.23
C THR A 541 10.76 21.30 -38.17
N PHE A 542 10.27 21.94 -39.23
CA PHE A 542 10.09 23.39 -39.34
C PHE A 542 8.62 23.77 -39.36
N LEU A 543 8.30 24.87 -38.68
CA LEU A 543 6.94 25.36 -38.48
C LEU A 543 6.83 26.80 -38.98
N ASP A 544 5.69 27.09 -39.59
CA ASP A 544 5.37 28.41 -40.12
C ASP A 544 4.82 29.33 -39.02
N LYS A 545 4.75 30.63 -39.35
CA LYS A 545 4.28 31.65 -38.41
C LYS A 545 2.87 31.38 -37.89
N TYR A 546 1.95 30.92 -38.76
CA TYR A 546 0.56 30.72 -38.40
C TYR A 546 0.39 29.58 -37.41
N PHE A 547 1.09 28.46 -37.60
CA PHE A 547 1.07 27.36 -36.63
C PHE A 547 1.58 27.81 -35.26
N VAL A 548 2.69 28.55 -35.21
CA VAL A 548 3.25 29.04 -33.93
C VAL A 548 2.33 30.05 -33.25
N GLN A 549 1.62 30.89 -34.01
CA GLN A 549 0.59 31.79 -33.47
C GLN A 549 -0.56 31.00 -32.82
N SER A 550 -1.04 29.93 -33.46
CA SER A 550 -2.06 29.05 -32.86
C SER A 550 -1.54 28.34 -31.60
N VAL A 551 -0.28 27.90 -31.59
CA VAL A 551 0.34 27.31 -30.39
C VAL A 551 0.46 28.33 -29.26
N ALA A 552 0.79 29.59 -29.58
CA ALA A 552 0.84 30.66 -28.58
C ALA A 552 -0.52 30.88 -27.91
N LEU A 553 -1.62 30.75 -28.65
CA LEU A 553 -2.98 30.80 -28.08
C LEU A 553 -3.26 29.63 -27.13
N TRP A 554 -2.77 28.42 -27.42
CA TRP A 554 -2.92 27.27 -26.52
C TRP A 554 -2.16 27.40 -25.19
N LEU A 555 -1.06 28.18 -25.22
CA LEU A 555 -0.18 28.42 -24.08
C LEU A 555 -0.43 29.80 -23.42
N ASP A 556 -1.44 30.55 -23.87
CA ASP A 556 -1.73 31.92 -23.43
C ASP A 556 -0.51 32.88 -23.50
N LEU A 557 0.35 32.71 -24.50
CA LEU A 557 1.58 33.51 -24.69
C LEU A 557 1.33 34.75 -25.57
N TRP A 558 1.71 35.92 -25.07
CA TRP A 558 1.55 37.20 -25.79
C TRP A 558 2.72 37.57 -26.70
N GLN A 559 3.92 37.03 -26.43
CA GLN A 559 5.14 37.32 -27.20
C GLN A 559 5.69 36.05 -27.86
N LEU A 560 5.96 36.16 -29.17
CA LEU A 560 6.54 35.08 -29.95
C LEU A 560 8.07 35.12 -29.89
N PRO A 561 8.74 33.95 -29.86
CA PRO A 561 10.20 33.90 -29.94
C PRO A 561 10.67 34.29 -31.33
N ILE A 562 11.92 34.76 -31.43
CA ILE A 562 12.58 35.05 -32.72
C ILE A 562 12.71 33.73 -33.51
N PRO A 563 12.33 33.68 -34.80
CA PRO A 563 12.45 32.47 -35.61
C PRO A 563 13.91 32.04 -35.74
N ALA A 564 14.16 30.72 -35.74
CA ALA A 564 15.50 30.17 -35.94
C ALA A 564 16.06 30.50 -37.34
N ILE A 565 15.19 30.53 -38.35
CA ILE A 565 15.53 30.89 -39.72
C ILE A 565 14.78 32.16 -40.08
N LEU A 566 15.51 33.21 -40.47
CA LEU A 566 14.95 34.52 -40.84
C LEU A 566 14.75 34.68 -42.36
N LYS A 567 15.62 34.07 -43.16
CA LYS A 567 15.60 34.11 -44.63
C LYS A 567 15.68 32.69 -45.20
N PRO A 568 15.00 32.34 -46.31
CA PRO A 568 14.16 33.21 -47.15
C PRO A 568 12.79 33.58 -46.54
N TYR A 569 12.25 32.75 -45.66
CA TYR A 569 11.02 33.00 -44.90
C TYR A 569 11.25 32.73 -43.41
N PRO A 570 10.50 33.37 -42.49
CA PRO A 570 10.62 33.12 -41.06
C PRO A 570 10.09 31.72 -40.70
N LEU A 571 10.98 30.84 -40.25
CA LEU A 571 10.64 29.48 -39.81
C LEU A 571 11.13 29.25 -38.37
N TRP A 572 10.29 28.61 -37.59
CA TRP A 572 10.60 28.15 -36.23
C TRP A 572 10.93 26.66 -36.26
N THR A 573 11.81 26.23 -35.37
CA THR A 573 12.03 24.80 -35.16
C THR A 573 11.03 24.26 -34.15
N GLY A 574 10.66 22.99 -34.24
CA GLY A 574 9.80 22.40 -33.22
C GLY A 574 10.46 22.33 -31.83
N LYS A 575 11.80 22.32 -31.75
CA LYS A 575 12.55 22.50 -30.48
C LYS A 575 12.31 23.89 -29.85
N GLN A 576 12.23 24.95 -30.65
CA GLN A 576 11.87 26.29 -30.15
C GLN A 576 10.45 26.31 -29.59
N VAL A 577 9.50 25.66 -30.28
CA VAL A 577 8.11 25.57 -29.82
C VAL A 577 8.01 24.78 -28.52
N PHE A 578 8.72 23.64 -28.41
CA PHE A 578 8.76 22.87 -27.18
C PHE A 578 9.38 23.65 -26.01
N SER A 579 10.37 24.52 -26.29
CA SER A 579 11.00 25.38 -25.29
C SER A 579 10.05 26.43 -24.70
N LEU A 580 8.96 26.78 -25.37
CA LEU A 580 7.94 27.70 -24.83
C LEU A 580 7.15 27.10 -23.67
N ILE A 581 7.13 25.76 -23.56
CA ILE A 581 6.40 25.02 -22.54
C ILE A 581 7.28 24.82 -21.29
N LEU A 582 8.60 24.85 -21.46
CA LEU A 582 9.54 24.52 -20.40
C LEU A 582 9.68 25.69 -19.41
N PRO A 583 9.62 25.43 -18.09
CA PRO A 583 10.07 26.40 -17.09
C PRO A 583 11.60 26.58 -17.15
N GLU A 584 12.12 27.57 -16.44
CA GLU A 584 13.56 27.82 -16.35
C GLU A 584 14.29 26.68 -15.60
N VAL A 585 14.61 25.62 -16.35
CA VAL A 585 15.20 24.38 -15.82
C VAL A 585 16.43 23.98 -16.62
N ASN A 586 17.35 23.29 -15.97
CA ASN A 586 18.54 22.71 -16.59
C ASN A 586 18.49 21.18 -16.56
N HIS A 587 18.66 20.55 -17.72
CA HIS A 587 18.86 19.11 -17.84
C HIS A 587 20.22 18.85 -18.51
N PRO A 588 21.18 18.19 -17.83
CA PRO A 588 22.52 17.97 -18.38
C PRO A 588 22.48 16.97 -19.55
N ALA A 589 23.46 17.11 -20.46
CA ALA A 589 23.79 16.07 -21.43
C ALA A 589 24.29 14.83 -20.68
N VAL A 590 23.99 13.62 -21.17
CA VAL A 590 24.72 12.42 -20.74
C VAL A 590 26.22 12.68 -20.98
N GLN A 591 27.02 12.68 -19.90
CA GLN A 591 28.43 13.11 -19.89
C GLN A 591 29.37 12.33 -20.83
N GLN A 592 28.86 11.33 -21.56
CA GLN A 592 29.66 10.39 -22.35
C GLN A 592 29.87 10.81 -23.81
N VAL A 593 29.18 11.83 -24.33
CA VAL A 593 29.31 12.20 -25.76
C VAL A 593 30.18 13.44 -25.92
N LYS A 594 31.40 13.25 -26.44
CA LYS A 594 32.23 14.32 -27.03
C LYS A 594 32.14 14.19 -28.55
N PRO A 595 31.81 15.26 -29.31
CA PRO A 595 31.61 16.66 -28.91
C PRO A 595 30.28 16.91 -28.16
N PRO A 596 30.17 18.02 -27.38
CA PRO A 596 28.96 18.36 -26.60
C PRO A 596 27.70 18.62 -27.45
N PHE A 597 27.86 18.80 -28.77
CA PHE A 597 26.79 18.92 -29.74
C PHE A 597 26.98 17.86 -30.83
N PRO A 598 26.42 16.66 -30.67
CA PRO A 598 26.56 15.60 -31.67
C PRO A 598 25.80 15.95 -32.94
N HIS A 599 26.41 15.66 -34.10
CA HIS A 599 25.80 15.95 -35.41
C HIS A 599 24.47 15.21 -35.63
N ASN A 600 24.37 14.00 -35.06
CA ASN A 600 23.23 13.10 -35.15
C ASN A 600 22.12 13.41 -34.13
N ASP A 601 22.20 14.54 -33.42
CA ASP A 601 21.20 14.97 -32.43
C ASP A 601 20.94 13.93 -31.33
N SER A 602 21.96 13.13 -30.97
CA SER A 602 21.78 11.96 -30.09
C SER A 602 21.68 12.29 -28.60
N SER A 603 22.09 13.48 -28.17
CA SER A 603 22.10 13.88 -26.77
C SER A 603 21.15 15.04 -26.50
N VAL A 604 20.28 14.91 -25.50
CA VAL A 604 19.38 16.01 -25.10
C VAL A 604 20.06 16.97 -24.15
N VAL A 605 19.97 18.27 -24.45
CA VAL A 605 20.50 19.34 -23.61
C VAL A 605 19.46 20.44 -23.45
N ILE A 606 19.04 20.67 -22.21
CA ILE A 606 18.15 21.77 -21.85
C ILE A 606 18.91 22.72 -20.94
N ARG A 607 18.93 24.01 -21.28
CA ARG A 607 19.57 25.05 -20.47
C ARG A 607 18.64 26.24 -20.32
N ARG A 608 18.39 26.66 -19.08
CA ARG A 608 17.47 27.77 -18.74
C ARG A 608 16.14 27.67 -19.50
N GLY A 609 15.54 26.48 -19.51
CA GLY A 609 14.27 26.24 -20.20
C GLY A 609 14.34 26.16 -21.73
N GLN A 610 15.52 26.24 -22.34
CA GLN A 610 15.68 26.12 -23.80
C GLN A 610 16.23 24.76 -24.21
N LEU A 611 15.52 24.06 -25.09
CA LEU A 611 15.93 22.81 -25.72
C LEU A 611 16.91 23.11 -26.86
N LEU A 612 18.20 22.84 -26.64
CA LEU A 612 19.26 23.17 -27.59
C LEU A 612 19.52 22.05 -28.60
N CYS A 613 19.62 20.81 -28.12
CA CYS A 613 19.84 19.64 -28.97
C CYS A 613 19.11 18.42 -28.41
N GLY A 614 18.89 17.47 -29.31
CA GLY A 614 18.33 16.15 -29.13
C GLY A 614 16.80 16.10 -29.16
N PRO A 615 16.21 15.01 -29.70
CA PRO A 615 14.77 14.81 -29.68
C PRO A 615 14.31 14.32 -28.31
N ILE A 616 13.10 14.71 -27.93
CA ILE A 616 12.49 14.33 -26.67
C ILE A 616 11.94 12.89 -26.78
N THR A 617 12.47 12.00 -25.96
CA THR A 617 12.08 10.58 -25.90
C THR A 617 11.48 10.22 -24.54
N LYS A 618 10.95 8.99 -24.41
CA LYS A 618 10.41 8.46 -23.15
C LYS A 618 11.36 8.57 -21.96
N GLY A 619 12.68 8.47 -22.18
CA GLY A 619 13.65 8.59 -21.08
C GLY A 619 13.64 9.96 -20.39
N ILE A 620 13.14 10.99 -21.08
CA ILE A 620 13.24 12.40 -20.65
C ILE A 620 11.91 12.89 -20.11
N VAL A 621 10.80 12.65 -20.82
CA VAL A 621 9.45 13.10 -20.42
C VAL A 621 8.57 11.98 -19.88
N GLY A 622 9.11 10.77 -19.75
CA GLY A 622 8.43 9.63 -19.14
C GLY A 622 8.70 9.51 -17.64
N ALA A 623 8.15 8.44 -17.05
CA ALA A 623 8.23 8.11 -15.63
C ALA A 623 9.58 7.45 -15.24
N ALA A 624 10.70 8.11 -15.55
CA ALA A 624 12.05 7.64 -15.23
C ALA A 624 12.70 8.48 -14.11
N PRO A 625 13.60 7.91 -13.30
CA PRO A 625 14.41 8.68 -12.35
C PRO A 625 15.31 9.65 -13.12
N GLY A 626 15.44 10.90 -12.63
CA GLY A 626 16.15 11.97 -13.33
C GLY A 626 15.48 12.49 -14.61
N SER A 627 14.24 12.07 -14.91
CA SER A 627 13.45 12.66 -16.00
C SER A 627 13.19 14.15 -15.78
N LEU A 628 12.87 14.87 -16.85
CA LEU A 628 12.52 16.28 -16.81
C LEU A 628 11.35 16.58 -15.85
N ILE A 629 10.35 15.70 -15.80
CA ILE A 629 9.23 15.81 -14.86
C ILE A 629 9.71 15.75 -13.41
N HIS A 630 10.65 14.83 -13.12
CA HIS A 630 11.25 14.74 -11.79
C HIS A 630 12.03 15.99 -11.43
N VAL A 631 12.80 16.53 -12.37
CA VAL A 631 13.58 17.75 -12.17
C VAL A 631 12.67 18.95 -11.88
N ILE A 632 11.63 19.16 -12.69
CA ILE A 632 10.67 20.26 -12.49
C ILE A 632 9.98 20.13 -11.14
N PHE A 633 9.58 18.91 -10.75
CA PHE A 633 8.93 18.64 -9.46
C PHE A 633 9.79 19.07 -8.27
N ASN A 634 11.09 18.78 -8.32
CA ASN A 634 12.00 19.09 -7.23
C ASN A 634 12.46 20.56 -7.20
N GLU A 635 12.54 21.24 -8.36
CA GLU A 635 12.99 22.64 -8.43
C GLU A 635 11.87 23.66 -8.30
N HIS A 636 10.75 23.46 -9.01
CA HIS A 636 9.66 24.44 -9.12
C HIS A 636 8.36 23.96 -8.45
N GLY A 637 8.30 22.70 -8.01
CA GLY A 637 7.15 22.14 -7.31
C GLY A 637 6.12 21.45 -8.22
N SER A 638 5.04 20.97 -7.62
CA SER A 638 4.02 20.16 -8.29
C SER A 638 3.19 20.90 -9.33
N ASP A 639 2.91 22.18 -9.09
CA ASP A 639 1.94 22.93 -9.90
C ASP A 639 2.51 23.28 -11.28
N GLU A 640 3.81 23.60 -11.33
CA GLU A 640 4.52 23.80 -12.60
C GLU A 640 4.65 22.50 -13.39
N VAL A 641 4.76 21.34 -12.72
CA VAL A 641 4.71 20.04 -13.40
C VAL A 641 3.35 19.82 -14.07
N ALA A 642 2.26 20.15 -13.39
CA ALA A 642 0.92 20.02 -13.96
C ALA A 642 0.77 20.93 -15.21
N ARG A 643 1.22 22.19 -15.13
CA ARG A 643 1.23 23.11 -16.28
C ARG A 643 2.09 22.59 -17.42
N PHE A 644 3.27 22.06 -17.13
CA PHE A 644 4.16 21.46 -18.13
C PHE A 644 3.49 20.29 -18.86
N ILE A 645 2.89 19.34 -18.12
CA ILE A 645 2.21 18.20 -18.74
C ILE A 645 1.02 18.67 -19.59
N ASN A 646 0.19 19.59 -19.09
CA ASN A 646 -0.93 20.15 -19.83
C ASN A 646 -0.47 20.84 -21.13
N GLY A 647 0.59 21.66 -21.05
CA GLY A 647 1.16 22.36 -22.20
C GLY A 647 1.71 21.39 -23.25
N VAL A 648 2.48 20.37 -22.83
CA VAL A 648 3.02 19.36 -23.75
C VAL A 648 1.89 18.63 -24.45
N GLN A 649 0.87 18.17 -23.72
CA GLN A 649 -0.25 17.44 -24.33
C GLN A 649 -1.01 18.30 -25.33
N ARG A 650 -1.43 19.51 -24.96
CA ARG A 650 -2.19 20.40 -25.85
C ARG A 650 -1.42 20.69 -27.14
N VAL A 651 -0.14 21.06 -27.04
CA VAL A 651 0.69 21.42 -28.21
C VAL A 651 0.99 20.21 -29.09
N THR A 652 1.36 19.08 -28.49
CA THR A 652 1.72 17.87 -29.26
C THR A 652 0.51 17.21 -29.90
N THR A 653 -0.64 17.20 -29.24
CA THR A 653 -1.90 16.74 -29.83
C THR A 653 -2.35 17.67 -30.96
N TYR A 654 -2.22 19.00 -30.80
CA TYR A 654 -2.50 19.94 -31.89
C TYR A 654 -1.53 19.77 -33.08
N PHE A 655 -0.25 19.50 -32.81
CA PHE A 655 0.72 19.16 -33.85
C PHE A 655 0.33 17.87 -34.59
N LEU A 656 0.02 16.80 -33.87
CA LEU A 656 -0.37 15.53 -34.49
C LEU A 656 -1.70 15.63 -35.26
N LEU A 657 -2.63 16.47 -34.82
CA LEU A 657 -3.88 16.71 -35.52
C LEU A 657 -3.65 17.30 -36.92
N ASN A 658 -2.68 18.21 -37.07
CA ASN A 658 -2.38 18.87 -38.34
C ASN A 658 -1.48 18.05 -39.26
N PHE A 659 -0.46 17.39 -38.71
CA PHE A 659 0.53 16.64 -39.51
C PHE A 659 0.17 15.17 -39.72
N GLY A 660 -0.74 14.62 -38.92
CA GLY A 660 -1.17 13.22 -38.98
C GLY A 660 -0.09 12.23 -38.59
N PHE A 661 -0.50 11.06 -38.09
CA PHE A 661 0.36 9.89 -37.93
C PHE A 661 -0.48 8.63 -38.12
N SER A 662 0.05 7.66 -38.85
CA SER A 662 -0.62 6.38 -39.09
C SER A 662 0.41 5.27 -39.24
N VAL A 663 -0.03 4.05 -38.98
CA VAL A 663 0.74 2.81 -39.18
C VAL A 663 -0.04 1.95 -40.17
N GLY A 664 0.61 1.53 -41.25
CA GLY A 664 0.02 0.68 -42.27
C GLY A 664 0.66 -0.70 -42.34
N VAL A 665 0.06 -1.58 -43.14
CA VAL A 665 0.65 -2.91 -43.44
C VAL A 665 2.00 -2.77 -44.14
N GLN A 666 2.18 -1.73 -44.97
CA GLN A 666 3.46 -1.45 -45.63
C GLN A 666 4.63 -1.28 -44.66
N ASP A 667 4.38 -0.78 -43.45
CA ASP A 667 5.42 -0.56 -42.44
C ASP A 667 5.91 -1.88 -41.82
N THR A 668 5.16 -2.97 -42.01
CA THR A 668 5.49 -4.32 -41.54
C THR A 668 6.27 -5.15 -42.55
N VAL A 669 6.32 -4.73 -43.81
CA VAL A 669 6.95 -5.52 -44.88
C VAL A 669 8.45 -5.23 -44.91
N ALA A 670 9.26 -6.28 -44.78
CA ALA A 670 10.72 -6.18 -44.87
C ALA A 670 11.22 -6.26 -46.32
N ASP A 671 12.31 -5.56 -46.61
CA ASP A 671 12.98 -5.62 -47.91
C ASP A 671 13.51 -7.04 -48.20
N ALA A 672 13.50 -7.45 -49.47
CA ALA A 672 14.01 -8.76 -49.90
C ALA A 672 15.50 -8.99 -49.55
N GLY A 673 16.29 -7.92 -49.44
CA GLY A 673 17.68 -7.99 -48.95
C GLY A 673 17.75 -8.39 -47.48
N THR A 674 16.91 -7.78 -46.64
CA THR A 674 16.79 -8.09 -45.22
C THR A 674 16.31 -9.53 -45.04
N LEU A 675 15.29 -9.98 -45.77
CA LEU A 675 14.79 -11.37 -45.69
C LEU A 675 15.88 -12.40 -46.04
N ARG A 676 16.72 -12.13 -47.05
CA ARG A 676 17.87 -13.00 -47.38
C ARG A 676 18.86 -13.09 -46.22
N GLN A 677 19.25 -11.95 -45.65
CA GLN A 677 20.14 -11.91 -44.49
C GLN A 677 19.55 -12.63 -43.27
N MET A 678 18.23 -12.55 -43.06
CA MET A 678 17.58 -13.26 -41.96
C MET A 678 17.53 -14.77 -42.19
N ASN A 679 17.26 -15.21 -43.42
CA ASN A 679 17.34 -16.63 -43.77
C ASN A 679 18.73 -17.20 -43.55
N GLU A 680 19.80 -16.44 -43.85
CA GLU A 680 21.17 -16.85 -43.52
C GLU A 680 21.39 -17.03 -42.02
N VAL A 681 20.86 -16.14 -41.17
CA VAL A 681 20.96 -16.26 -39.71
C VAL A 681 20.21 -17.50 -39.21
N LEU A 682 19.02 -17.78 -39.74
CA LEU A 682 18.26 -18.98 -39.42
C LEU A 682 19.01 -20.26 -39.81
N VAL A 683 19.60 -20.32 -41.00
CA VAL A 683 20.38 -21.48 -41.47
C VAL A 683 21.60 -21.72 -40.58
N ARG A 684 22.37 -20.68 -40.25
CA ARG A 684 23.51 -20.80 -39.33
C ARG A 684 23.09 -21.32 -37.95
N THR A 685 21.92 -20.91 -37.49
CA THR A 685 21.37 -21.36 -36.20
C THR A 685 20.98 -22.83 -36.27
N ARG A 686 20.34 -23.29 -37.35
CA ARG A 686 20.01 -24.71 -37.58
C ARG A 686 21.27 -25.57 -37.56
N GLU A 687 22.30 -25.17 -38.30
CA GLU A 687 23.60 -25.88 -38.30
C GLU A 687 24.21 -25.94 -36.89
N SER A 688 24.07 -24.88 -36.09
CA SER A 688 24.52 -24.88 -34.70
C SER A 688 23.73 -25.87 -33.84
N VAL A 689 22.41 -25.94 -34.01
CA VAL A 689 21.55 -26.89 -33.25
C VAL A 689 21.85 -28.33 -33.67
N GLU A 690 22.06 -28.59 -34.95
CA GLU A 690 22.47 -29.91 -35.46
C GLU A 690 23.84 -30.33 -34.92
N LYS A 691 24.81 -29.41 -34.85
CA LYS A 691 26.13 -29.67 -34.23
C LYS A 691 26.00 -30.03 -32.75
N ILE A 692 25.15 -29.33 -32.01
CA ILE A 692 24.87 -29.63 -30.60
C ILE A 692 24.17 -31.00 -30.46
N GLY A 693 23.23 -31.31 -31.36
CA GLY A 693 22.57 -32.63 -31.45
C GLY A 693 23.54 -33.76 -31.76
N ALA A 694 24.44 -33.56 -32.72
CA ALA A 694 25.49 -34.51 -33.07
C ALA A 694 26.47 -34.73 -31.91
N ALA A 695 26.86 -33.66 -31.19
CA ALA A 695 27.71 -33.76 -30.01
C ALA A 695 27.04 -34.55 -28.88
N ALA A 696 25.72 -34.38 -28.68
CA ALA A 696 24.95 -35.15 -27.72
C ALA A 696 24.87 -36.64 -28.12
N ASN A 697 24.61 -36.95 -29.40
CA ASN A 697 24.55 -38.31 -29.92
C ASN A 697 25.91 -39.03 -29.84
N ASN A 698 27.00 -38.31 -30.14
CA ASN A 698 28.37 -38.83 -30.07
C ASN A 698 28.95 -38.84 -28.63
N ARG A 699 28.15 -38.47 -27.62
CA ARG A 699 28.54 -38.39 -26.20
C ARG A 699 29.76 -37.49 -25.92
N THR A 700 29.99 -36.49 -26.78
CA THR A 700 31.07 -35.49 -26.63
C THR A 700 30.58 -34.21 -25.94
N LEU A 701 29.28 -34.10 -25.65
CA LEU A 701 28.71 -32.95 -24.95
C LEU A 701 29.07 -32.97 -23.46
N ASN A 702 29.77 -31.93 -23.01
CA ASN A 702 30.12 -31.75 -21.60
C ASN A 702 28.91 -31.34 -20.77
N ARG A 703 28.74 -32.00 -19.61
CA ARG A 703 27.69 -31.65 -18.65
C ARG A 703 28.06 -30.35 -17.94
N LYS A 704 27.12 -29.41 -17.88
CA LYS A 704 27.29 -28.20 -17.06
C LYS A 704 27.12 -28.56 -15.58
N ALA A 705 27.81 -27.82 -14.71
CA ALA A 705 27.74 -28.04 -13.26
C ALA A 705 26.28 -27.99 -12.77
N GLY A 706 25.87 -28.98 -12.00
CA GLY A 706 24.50 -29.09 -11.47
C GLY A 706 23.41 -29.52 -12.46
N MET A 707 23.74 -29.77 -13.73
CA MET A 707 22.75 -30.16 -14.76
C MET A 707 22.90 -31.62 -15.21
N THR A 708 21.79 -32.23 -15.62
CA THR A 708 21.83 -33.48 -16.37
C THR A 708 22.36 -33.24 -17.79
N LEU A 709 22.77 -34.30 -18.49
CA LEU A 709 23.22 -34.18 -19.88
C LEU A 709 22.12 -33.60 -20.78
N LEU A 710 20.88 -34.05 -20.61
CA LEU A 710 19.74 -33.58 -21.39
C LEU A 710 19.35 -32.13 -21.05
N GLN A 711 19.45 -31.73 -19.77
CA GLN A 711 19.27 -30.33 -19.39
C GLN A 711 20.38 -29.43 -19.95
N SER A 712 21.63 -29.91 -19.97
CA SER A 712 22.76 -29.19 -20.57
C SER A 712 22.53 -28.99 -22.07
N PHE A 713 22.11 -30.05 -22.77
CA PHE A 713 21.72 -30.01 -24.18
C PHE A 713 20.59 -29.00 -24.44
N GLU A 714 19.48 -29.08 -23.69
CA GLU A 714 18.35 -28.16 -23.85
C GLU A 714 18.74 -26.70 -23.56
N ALA A 715 19.62 -26.46 -22.58
CA ALA A 715 20.12 -25.13 -22.27
C ALA A 715 20.98 -24.55 -23.40
N ASP A 716 21.85 -25.35 -24.02
CA ASP A 716 22.69 -24.93 -25.14
C ASP A 716 21.85 -24.64 -26.39
N VAL A 717 20.89 -25.50 -26.71
CA VAL A 717 19.97 -25.29 -27.85
C VAL A 717 19.11 -24.05 -27.63
N ASN A 718 18.52 -23.87 -26.45
CA ASN A 718 17.70 -22.68 -26.16
C ASN A 718 18.54 -21.40 -26.18
N SER A 719 19.81 -21.45 -25.71
CA SER A 719 20.74 -20.31 -25.83
C SER A 719 21.02 -19.94 -27.28
N ALA A 720 21.28 -20.92 -28.15
CA ALA A 720 21.51 -20.70 -29.57
C ALA A 720 20.28 -20.09 -30.28
N LEU A 721 19.08 -20.59 -29.98
CA LEU A 721 17.82 -20.09 -30.55
C LEU A 721 17.49 -18.67 -30.07
N ASN A 722 17.76 -18.34 -28.80
CA ASN A 722 17.56 -16.97 -28.29
C ASN A 722 18.55 -15.97 -28.90
N LYS A 723 19.83 -16.37 -29.08
CA LYS A 723 20.83 -15.54 -29.78
C LYS A 723 20.41 -15.24 -31.22
N CYS A 724 19.88 -16.23 -31.93
CA CYS A 724 19.34 -16.06 -33.28
C CYS A 724 18.27 -14.95 -33.33
N ARG A 725 17.32 -14.96 -32.38
CA ARG A 725 16.28 -13.95 -32.26
C ARG A 725 16.84 -12.55 -32.02
N GLU A 726 17.82 -12.41 -31.14
CA GLU A 726 18.45 -11.11 -30.83
C GLU A 726 19.26 -10.55 -32.00
N GLU A 727 20.03 -11.39 -32.70
CA GLU A 727 20.77 -10.99 -33.89
C GLU A 727 19.84 -10.59 -35.03
N ALA A 728 18.77 -11.34 -35.24
CA ALA A 728 17.77 -11.03 -36.25
C ALA A 728 17.07 -9.69 -35.95
N ALA A 729 16.69 -9.45 -34.70
CA ALA A 729 16.05 -8.19 -34.30
C ALA A 729 16.95 -6.97 -34.56
N LYS A 730 18.23 -7.05 -34.19
CA LYS A 730 19.21 -5.96 -34.42
C LYS A 730 19.40 -5.67 -35.91
N LYS A 731 19.58 -6.71 -36.73
CA LYS A 731 19.77 -6.55 -38.18
C LYS A 731 18.51 -6.02 -38.85
N ALA A 732 17.33 -6.53 -38.47
CA ALA A 732 16.05 -6.04 -38.99
C ALA A 732 15.89 -4.53 -38.74
N LEU A 733 16.17 -4.05 -37.53
CA LEU A 733 16.02 -2.63 -37.20
C LEU A 733 17.02 -1.72 -37.93
N SER A 734 18.25 -2.21 -38.17
CA SER A 734 19.29 -1.46 -38.87
C SER A 734 18.93 -1.15 -40.32
N ASN A 735 18.18 -2.04 -40.98
CA ASN A 735 17.76 -1.88 -42.37
C ASN A 735 16.44 -1.10 -42.51
N VAL A 736 15.66 -0.93 -41.44
CA VAL A 736 14.39 -0.19 -41.49
C VAL A 736 14.66 1.31 -41.63
N ARG A 737 14.00 1.93 -42.61
CA ARG A 737 14.05 3.38 -42.85
C ARG A 737 13.62 4.16 -41.61
N ARG A 738 14.28 5.29 -41.33
CA ARG A 738 13.93 6.19 -40.22
C ARG A 738 12.49 6.72 -40.31
N THR A 739 11.95 6.84 -41.52
CA THR A 739 10.57 7.31 -41.78
C THR A 739 9.50 6.26 -41.50
N ASN A 740 9.86 5.00 -41.26
CA ASN A 740 8.89 3.94 -40.98
C ASN A 740 8.18 4.22 -39.64
N SER A 741 6.86 4.17 -39.64
CA SER A 741 6.05 4.51 -38.47
C SER A 741 6.34 3.63 -37.24
N PHE A 742 6.62 2.33 -37.41
CA PHE A 742 7.01 1.46 -36.29
C PHE A 742 8.33 1.89 -35.67
N LYS A 743 9.31 2.25 -36.50
CA LYS A 743 10.62 2.70 -36.01
C LYS A 743 10.49 4.01 -35.23
N VAL A 744 9.70 4.96 -35.73
CA VAL A 744 9.40 6.22 -35.04
C VAL A 744 8.72 5.97 -33.68
N MET A 745 7.75 5.05 -33.61
CA MET A 745 7.07 4.73 -32.33
C MET A 745 8.03 4.15 -31.29
N ILE A 746 8.95 3.28 -31.71
CA ILE A 746 9.94 2.63 -30.85
C ILE A 746 11.02 3.62 -30.41
N GLU A 747 11.57 4.41 -31.33
CA GLU A 747 12.58 5.43 -31.01
C GLU A 747 12.01 6.50 -30.06
N ALA A 748 10.75 6.90 -30.24
CA ALA A 748 10.04 7.76 -29.28
C ALA A 748 9.81 7.06 -27.93
N GLY A 749 9.68 5.73 -27.93
CA GLY A 749 9.31 4.91 -26.78
C GLY A 749 7.82 4.90 -26.47
N SER A 750 6.97 5.30 -27.42
CA SER A 750 5.51 5.42 -27.25
C SER A 750 4.83 4.06 -27.10
N LYS A 751 5.10 3.13 -28.03
CA LYS A 751 4.61 1.75 -28.02
C LYS A 751 5.50 0.84 -28.87
N GLY A 752 5.63 -0.41 -28.44
CA GLY A 752 6.42 -1.43 -29.14
C GLY A 752 7.89 -1.48 -28.70
N THR A 753 8.54 -2.60 -29.02
CA THR A 753 9.97 -2.85 -28.82
C THR A 753 10.58 -3.44 -30.10
N ASP A 754 11.90 -3.47 -30.19
CA ASP A 754 12.63 -4.04 -31.34
C ASP A 754 12.19 -5.48 -31.65
N LEU A 755 11.87 -6.26 -30.61
CA LEU A 755 11.36 -7.62 -30.74
C LEU A 755 9.99 -7.67 -31.42
N ASN A 756 9.10 -6.70 -31.18
CA ASN A 756 7.77 -6.68 -31.80
C ASN A 756 7.87 -6.53 -33.32
N ILE A 757 8.73 -5.63 -33.82
CA ILE A 757 8.95 -5.49 -35.28
C ILE A 757 9.51 -6.80 -35.85
N CYS A 758 10.50 -7.39 -35.18
CA CYS A 758 11.10 -8.64 -35.62
C CYS A 758 10.06 -9.77 -35.74
N GLN A 759 9.16 -9.90 -34.77
CA GLN A 759 8.11 -10.93 -34.76
C GLN A 759 7.05 -10.71 -35.84
N ILE A 760 6.71 -9.45 -36.10
CA ILE A 760 5.73 -9.11 -37.13
C ILE A 760 6.32 -9.34 -38.52
N ALA A 761 7.49 -8.76 -38.79
CA ALA A 761 8.08 -8.68 -40.12
C ALA A 761 8.91 -9.90 -40.53
N VAL A 762 9.59 -10.56 -39.58
CA VAL A 762 10.58 -11.61 -39.89
C VAL A 762 10.14 -12.98 -39.38
N PHE A 763 10.25 -13.25 -38.07
CA PHE A 763 9.88 -14.53 -37.48
C PHE A 763 9.53 -14.40 -35.99
N VAL A 764 8.59 -15.22 -35.52
CA VAL A 764 8.10 -15.16 -34.12
C VAL A 764 9.11 -15.70 -33.11
N GLY A 765 9.80 -16.79 -33.45
CA GLY A 765 10.89 -17.40 -32.67
C GLY A 765 10.46 -18.59 -31.82
N GLN A 766 11.36 -19.04 -30.93
CA GLN A 766 11.15 -20.23 -30.10
C GLN A 766 10.01 -20.03 -29.09
N GLN A 767 9.04 -20.96 -29.08
CA GLN A 767 7.96 -21.02 -28.10
C GLN A 767 8.34 -21.91 -26.93
N ASN A 768 8.21 -21.39 -25.72
CA ASN A 768 8.55 -22.12 -24.50
C ASN A 768 7.29 -22.38 -23.68
N VAL A 769 7.24 -23.54 -23.03
CA VAL A 769 6.22 -23.92 -22.05
C VAL A 769 6.90 -24.38 -20.77
N ALA A 770 6.51 -23.82 -19.62
CA ALA A 770 7.08 -24.11 -18.30
C ALA A 770 8.61 -23.95 -18.25
N GLY A 771 9.15 -22.93 -18.91
CA GLY A 771 10.59 -22.64 -18.95
C GLY A 771 11.42 -23.57 -19.85
N SER A 772 10.80 -24.50 -20.55
CA SER A 772 11.44 -25.43 -21.48
C SER A 772 10.87 -25.32 -22.90
N ARG A 773 11.56 -25.85 -23.90
CA ARG A 773 10.97 -26.02 -25.25
C ARG A 773 9.76 -26.97 -25.18
N ILE A 774 8.88 -26.93 -26.18
CA ILE A 774 7.60 -27.68 -26.16
C ILE A 774 7.82 -29.15 -25.76
N PRO A 775 7.25 -29.63 -24.64
CA PRO A 775 7.49 -30.98 -24.15
C PRO A 775 6.86 -32.03 -25.08
N PHE A 776 7.35 -33.28 -25.00
CA PHE A 776 6.74 -34.39 -25.71
C PHE A 776 5.41 -34.79 -25.04
N GLY A 777 4.30 -34.25 -25.55
CA GLY A 777 2.96 -34.60 -25.09
C GLY A 777 2.47 -35.96 -25.58
N PHE A 778 2.97 -36.43 -26.73
CA PHE A 778 2.77 -37.78 -27.22
C PHE A 778 3.98 -38.65 -26.89
N ARG A 779 3.85 -39.98 -27.08
CA ARG A 779 4.94 -40.94 -26.87
C ARG A 779 6.20 -40.52 -27.65
N ARG A 780 7.18 -39.96 -26.96
CA ARG A 780 8.49 -39.51 -27.50
C ARG A 780 8.40 -38.52 -28.68
N ARG A 781 7.32 -37.73 -28.78
CA ARG A 781 7.18 -36.68 -29.83
C ARG A 781 6.21 -35.58 -29.39
N THR A 782 6.29 -34.41 -30.04
CA THR A 782 5.44 -33.24 -29.71
C THR A 782 4.07 -33.31 -30.39
N LEU A 783 4.02 -33.67 -31.67
CA LEU A 783 2.80 -33.85 -32.47
C LEU A 783 2.86 -35.15 -33.27
N PRO A 784 1.71 -35.72 -33.70
CA PRO A 784 1.69 -36.94 -34.52
C PRO A 784 2.35 -36.79 -35.89
N HIS A 785 2.59 -35.55 -36.34
CA HIS A 785 3.24 -35.21 -37.60
C HIS A 785 4.78 -35.33 -37.55
N PHE A 786 5.37 -35.37 -36.35
CA PHE A 786 6.82 -35.50 -36.18
C PHE A 786 7.23 -36.94 -35.89
N MET A 787 8.48 -37.25 -36.23
CA MET A 787 9.11 -38.53 -35.91
C MET A 787 9.32 -38.69 -34.41
N LEU A 788 9.51 -39.94 -33.98
CA LEU A 788 9.88 -40.23 -32.59
C LEU A 788 11.29 -39.70 -32.31
N ASP A 789 11.48 -39.12 -31.12
CA ASP A 789 12.73 -38.55 -30.62
C ASP A 789 13.31 -37.41 -31.45
N ASP A 790 12.44 -36.66 -32.13
CA ASP A 790 12.84 -35.48 -32.87
C ASP A 790 13.06 -34.28 -31.92
N TYR A 791 14.33 -33.98 -31.63
CA TYR A 791 14.78 -32.81 -30.84
C TYR A 791 15.11 -31.58 -31.70
N GLY A 792 14.82 -31.62 -33.00
CA GLY A 792 15.00 -30.52 -33.92
C GLY A 792 14.23 -29.26 -33.51
N GLU A 793 14.62 -28.12 -34.05
CA GLU A 793 14.04 -26.83 -33.67
C GLU A 793 12.55 -26.74 -34.04
N THR A 794 12.15 -27.28 -35.20
CA THR A 794 10.76 -27.23 -35.68
C THR A 794 9.82 -28.12 -34.87
N SER A 795 10.25 -29.35 -34.55
CA SER A 795 9.51 -30.29 -33.70
C SER A 795 9.28 -29.73 -32.29
N ARG A 796 10.25 -28.97 -31.76
CA ARG A 796 10.26 -28.46 -30.38
C ARG A 796 9.80 -27.00 -30.24
N GLY A 797 9.13 -26.43 -31.24
CA GLY A 797 8.42 -25.16 -31.10
C GLY A 797 9.08 -23.90 -31.67
N MET A 798 10.08 -24.02 -32.54
CA MET A 798 10.62 -22.88 -33.27
C MET A 798 9.63 -22.44 -34.37
N ALA A 799 9.11 -21.22 -34.27
CA ALA A 799 8.29 -20.59 -35.31
C ALA A 799 9.18 -19.76 -36.24
N ASN A 800 9.35 -20.23 -37.47
CA ASN A 800 10.27 -19.64 -38.45
C ASN A 800 9.62 -18.55 -39.31
N ARG A 801 8.30 -18.38 -39.23
CA ARG A 801 7.55 -17.37 -39.96
C ARG A 801 7.13 -16.21 -39.08
N GLY A 802 7.05 -15.02 -39.66
CA GLY A 802 6.52 -13.82 -39.01
C GLY A 802 5.00 -13.76 -39.11
N TYR A 803 4.38 -12.82 -38.38
CA TYR A 803 2.92 -12.64 -38.44
C TYR A 803 2.41 -12.20 -39.80
N VAL A 804 3.23 -11.49 -40.60
CA VAL A 804 2.86 -11.07 -41.96
C VAL A 804 2.82 -12.24 -42.94
N GLU A 805 3.78 -13.17 -42.87
CA GLU A 805 3.80 -14.37 -43.72
C GLU A 805 2.74 -15.40 -43.28
N GLY A 806 2.41 -15.42 -41.98
CA GLY A 806 1.46 -16.35 -41.38
C GLY A 806 2.11 -17.65 -40.90
N LEU A 807 1.73 -18.09 -39.71
CA LEU A 807 2.30 -19.29 -39.07
C LEU A 807 1.83 -20.58 -39.73
N LYS A 808 2.70 -21.60 -39.78
CA LYS A 808 2.31 -22.96 -40.17
C LYS A 808 1.37 -23.59 -39.12
N PRO A 809 0.57 -24.61 -39.45
CA PRO A 809 -0.35 -25.22 -38.49
C PRO A 809 0.31 -25.74 -37.20
N HIS A 810 1.49 -26.38 -37.31
CA HIS A 810 2.24 -26.85 -36.14
C HIS A 810 2.82 -25.69 -35.32
N GLU A 811 3.32 -24.63 -35.96
CA GLU A 811 3.82 -23.41 -35.31
C GLU A 811 2.68 -22.68 -34.58
N PHE A 812 1.52 -22.57 -35.22
CA PHE A 812 0.31 -21.99 -34.64
C PHE A 812 -0.10 -22.74 -33.39
N PHE A 813 -0.15 -24.09 -33.44
CA PHE A 813 -0.50 -24.89 -32.27
C PHE A 813 0.49 -24.67 -31.11
N PHE A 814 1.80 -24.71 -31.37
CA PHE A 814 2.81 -24.45 -30.34
C PHE A 814 2.74 -23.02 -29.79
N HIS A 815 2.46 -22.04 -30.63
CA HIS A 815 2.25 -20.65 -30.21
C HIS A 815 1.01 -20.52 -29.32
N THR A 816 -0.09 -21.20 -29.64
CA THR A 816 -1.29 -21.22 -28.79
C THR A 816 -1.06 -21.90 -27.45
N MET A 817 -0.22 -22.95 -27.39
CA MET A 817 0.16 -23.59 -26.13
C MET A 817 0.93 -22.61 -25.23
N ALA A 818 1.94 -21.92 -25.76
CA ALA A 818 2.70 -20.92 -25.02
C ALA A 818 1.84 -19.71 -24.61
N GLY A 819 0.97 -19.24 -25.50
CA GLY A 819 0.01 -18.17 -25.20
C GLY A 819 -0.97 -18.54 -24.09
N ARG A 820 -1.44 -19.80 -24.05
CA ARG A 820 -2.33 -20.30 -23.01
C ARG A 820 -1.68 -20.30 -21.64
N GLU A 821 -0.39 -20.65 -21.54
CA GLU A 821 0.36 -20.56 -20.28
C GLU A 821 0.39 -19.11 -19.77
N GLY A 822 0.69 -18.14 -20.64
CA GLY A 822 0.69 -16.72 -20.25
C GLY A 822 -0.66 -16.22 -19.72
N LEU A 823 -1.77 -16.68 -20.31
CA LEU A 823 -3.13 -16.36 -19.83
C LEU A 823 -3.42 -17.00 -18.46
N ILE A 824 -3.01 -18.25 -18.26
CA ILE A 824 -3.18 -18.96 -16.98
C ILE A 824 -2.33 -18.31 -15.89
N ASP A 825 -1.07 -18.01 -16.18
CA ASP A 825 -0.14 -17.36 -15.26
C ASP A 825 -0.66 -15.98 -14.82
N THR A 826 -1.21 -15.20 -15.76
CA THR A 826 -1.87 -13.93 -15.45
C THR A 826 -3.06 -14.13 -14.50
N ALA A 827 -3.92 -15.12 -14.76
CA ALA A 827 -5.07 -15.41 -13.91
C ALA A 827 -4.66 -15.87 -12.49
N VAL A 828 -3.65 -16.75 -12.38
CA VAL A 828 -3.16 -17.23 -11.07
C VAL A 828 -2.48 -16.11 -10.30
N LYS A 829 -1.55 -15.38 -10.93
CA LYS A 829 -0.81 -14.27 -10.32
C LYS A 829 -1.74 -13.21 -9.76
N THR A 830 -2.85 -12.88 -10.42
CA THR A 830 -3.80 -11.88 -9.90
C THR A 830 -4.39 -12.26 -8.53
N SER A 831 -4.66 -13.55 -8.32
CA SER A 831 -5.23 -14.04 -7.05
C SER A 831 -4.18 -14.09 -5.92
N ASP A 832 -2.99 -14.60 -6.21
CA ASP A 832 -1.92 -14.77 -5.22
C ASP A 832 -1.31 -13.44 -4.80
N THR A 833 -1.03 -12.56 -5.77
CA THR A 833 -0.47 -11.22 -5.49
C THR A 833 -1.42 -10.38 -4.64
N GLY A 834 -2.73 -10.41 -4.92
CA GLY A 834 -3.73 -9.70 -4.12
C GLY A 834 -3.84 -10.24 -2.68
N TYR A 835 -3.70 -11.57 -2.50
CA TYR A 835 -3.68 -12.18 -1.17
C TYR A 835 -2.41 -11.82 -0.39
N LEU A 836 -1.24 -11.94 -1.02
CA LEU A 836 0.06 -11.58 -0.44
C LEU A 836 0.07 -10.11 -0.01
N GLN A 837 -0.38 -9.22 -0.89
CA GLN A 837 -0.46 -7.80 -0.60
C GLN A 837 -1.33 -7.52 0.63
N ARG A 838 -2.50 -8.15 0.72
CA ARG A 838 -3.37 -8.00 1.88
C ARG A 838 -2.69 -8.48 3.17
N LYS A 839 -1.94 -9.58 3.10
CA LYS A 839 -1.20 -10.12 4.26
C LYS A 839 -0.11 -9.15 4.71
N LEU A 840 0.61 -8.54 3.76
CA LEU A 840 1.62 -7.51 4.05
C LEU A 840 0.99 -6.27 4.69
N ILE A 841 -0.08 -5.74 4.11
CA ILE A 841 -0.81 -4.58 4.68
C ILE A 841 -1.27 -4.91 6.09
N LYS A 842 -1.88 -6.07 6.32
CA LYS A 842 -2.36 -6.46 7.66
C LYS A 842 -1.26 -6.68 8.69
N ALA A 843 -0.02 -6.92 8.25
CA ALA A 843 1.13 -7.07 9.15
C ALA A 843 1.82 -5.73 9.44
N LEU A 844 1.59 -4.69 8.64
CA LEU A 844 2.31 -3.42 8.70
C LEU A 844 1.38 -2.20 8.85
N GLU A 845 0.06 -2.38 8.96
CA GLU A 845 -0.92 -1.27 8.97
C GLU A 845 -0.87 -0.39 10.22
N ASP A 846 -0.31 -0.91 11.31
CA ASP A 846 -0.13 -0.23 12.58
C ASP A 846 1.23 0.48 12.71
N VAL A 847 2.13 0.23 11.77
CA VAL A 847 3.48 0.81 11.76
C VAL A 847 3.40 2.27 11.29
N HIS A 848 3.90 3.18 12.12
CA HIS A 848 3.92 4.61 11.82
C HIS A 848 5.21 5.27 12.31
N ALA A 849 5.57 6.40 11.68
CA ALA A 849 6.65 7.26 12.14
C ALA A 849 6.12 8.23 13.22
N ALA A 850 6.67 8.15 14.42
CA ALA A 850 6.36 9.03 15.52
C ALA A 850 7.08 10.39 15.39
N TYR A 851 6.63 11.39 16.14
CA TYR A 851 7.18 12.76 16.09
C TYR A 851 8.67 12.85 16.50
N ASP A 852 9.21 11.85 17.19
CA ASP A 852 10.62 11.73 17.57
C ASP A 852 11.52 11.13 16.46
N GLY A 853 10.92 10.80 15.30
CA GLY A 853 11.56 10.20 14.14
C GLY A 853 11.66 8.67 14.22
N THR A 854 11.21 8.04 15.30
CA THR A 854 11.20 6.58 15.42
C THR A 854 10.04 5.94 14.69
N VAL A 855 10.18 4.66 14.35
CA VAL A 855 9.11 3.87 13.75
C VAL A 855 8.61 2.88 14.79
N ARG A 856 7.33 2.96 15.13
CA ARG A 856 6.67 2.16 16.15
C ARG A 856 5.41 1.49 15.63
N ASN A 857 5.03 0.38 16.26
CA ASN A 857 3.74 -0.25 16.03
C ASN A 857 2.65 0.33 16.95
N ALA A 858 1.43 -0.21 16.89
CA ALA A 858 0.33 0.26 17.75
C ALA A 858 0.54 0.00 19.26
N ASN A 859 1.44 -0.91 19.63
CA ASN A 859 1.81 -1.20 21.02
C ASN A 859 3.01 -0.37 21.50
N ASP A 860 3.42 0.65 20.75
CA ASP A 860 4.62 1.46 20.98
C ASP A 860 5.94 0.67 20.99
N GLU A 861 5.96 -0.55 20.45
CA GLU A 861 7.20 -1.30 20.27
C GLU A 861 8.04 -0.67 19.15
N LEU A 862 9.32 -0.46 19.44
CA LEU A 862 10.25 0.17 18.52
C LEU A 862 10.67 -0.83 17.42
N ILE A 863 10.44 -0.47 16.15
CA ILE A 863 10.88 -1.22 14.98
C ILE A 863 12.17 -0.63 14.41
N GLN A 864 12.20 0.69 14.21
CA GLN A 864 13.38 1.41 13.73
C GLN A 864 13.65 2.64 14.59
N PHE A 865 14.93 2.92 14.87
CA PHE A 865 15.36 4.12 15.59
C PHE A 865 15.21 5.41 14.78
N MET A 866 15.18 5.28 13.46
CA MET A 866 14.94 6.36 12.51
C MET A 866 14.26 5.76 11.27
N TYR A 867 13.27 6.44 10.72
CA TYR A 867 12.58 5.99 9.50
C TYR A 867 13.57 5.74 8.37
N GLY A 868 13.62 4.52 7.83
CA GLY A 868 14.51 4.19 6.71
C GLY A 868 16.01 4.27 7.04
N GLU A 869 16.38 4.30 8.32
CA GLU A 869 17.75 4.49 8.83
C GLU A 869 18.40 5.86 8.47
N ASP A 870 17.77 6.66 7.61
CA ASP A 870 18.22 7.98 7.16
C ASP A 870 17.29 9.13 7.61
N GLY A 871 16.04 8.84 7.99
CA GLY A 871 15.04 9.81 8.42
C GLY A 871 14.39 10.60 7.29
N LEU A 872 14.50 10.13 6.04
CA LEU A 872 14.09 10.87 4.84
C LEU A 872 12.88 10.25 4.13
N ASP A 873 12.07 11.09 3.48
CA ASP A 873 10.96 10.61 2.65
C ASP A 873 11.50 10.09 1.30
N GLY A 874 11.15 8.83 0.97
CA GLY A 874 11.52 8.20 -0.30
C GLY A 874 11.04 8.98 -1.54
N ALA A 875 10.01 9.82 -1.45
CA ALA A 875 9.57 10.66 -2.56
C ALA A 875 10.50 11.85 -2.86
N ARG A 876 11.37 12.24 -1.92
CA ARG A 876 12.32 13.36 -2.06
C ARG A 876 13.75 12.92 -2.35
N ILE A 877 13.98 11.61 -2.45
CA ILE A 877 15.27 11.03 -2.81
C ILE A 877 15.40 11.06 -4.34
N GLU A 878 16.59 11.40 -4.85
CA GLU A 878 16.90 11.31 -6.28
C GLU A 878 17.88 10.16 -6.53
N GLY A 879 17.48 9.23 -7.38
CA GLY A 879 18.34 8.14 -7.81
C GLY A 879 19.32 8.54 -8.91
N GLY A 880 20.46 7.85 -8.97
CA GLY A 880 21.39 7.99 -10.09
C GLY A 880 22.52 9.00 -9.87
N GLN A 881 22.70 9.51 -8.65
CA GLN A 881 23.72 10.52 -8.34
C GLN A 881 25.12 9.89 -8.34
N LEU A 882 26.07 10.53 -9.04
CA LEU A 882 27.45 10.06 -9.15
C LEU A 882 28.15 10.13 -7.79
N PHE A 883 28.74 9.01 -7.34
CA PHE A 883 29.49 8.93 -6.09
C PHE A 883 30.92 8.39 -6.34
N PRO A 884 31.83 9.23 -6.89
CA PRO A 884 33.13 8.77 -7.37
C PRO A 884 34.19 8.58 -6.28
N LEU A 885 34.03 9.13 -5.07
CA LEU A 885 35.06 9.14 -4.02
C LEU A 885 35.74 7.77 -3.75
N PRO A 886 35.01 6.63 -3.68
CA PRO A 886 35.64 5.33 -3.36
C PRO A 886 36.62 4.82 -4.43
N PHE A 887 36.37 5.16 -5.70
CA PHE A 887 37.12 4.62 -6.84
C PHE A 887 38.35 5.42 -7.22
N ARG A 888 38.46 6.67 -6.76
CA ARG A 888 39.61 7.51 -7.11
C ARG A 888 40.89 6.94 -6.55
N ASP A 889 41.93 6.94 -7.36
CA ASP A 889 43.28 6.55 -6.94
C ASP A 889 43.93 7.63 -6.06
N ASN A 890 44.99 7.27 -5.35
CA ASN A 890 45.69 8.23 -4.47
C ASN A 890 46.18 9.46 -5.27
N LYS A 891 46.70 9.24 -6.47
CA LYS A 891 47.11 10.34 -7.38
C LYS A 891 45.94 11.23 -7.79
N GLU A 892 44.81 10.62 -8.17
CA GLU A 892 43.60 11.39 -8.55
C GLU A 892 42.99 12.16 -7.38
N MET A 893 43.08 11.61 -6.16
CA MET A 893 42.67 12.29 -4.93
C MET A 893 43.53 13.54 -4.68
N GLU A 894 44.85 13.43 -4.81
CA GLU A 894 45.75 14.58 -4.67
C GLU A 894 45.49 15.63 -5.75
N ASP A 895 45.36 15.21 -7.00
CA ASP A 895 45.13 16.11 -8.14
C ASP A 895 43.80 16.87 -8.05
N THR A 896 42.78 16.26 -7.45
CA THR A 896 41.45 16.85 -7.36
C THR A 896 41.22 17.65 -6.07
N TYR A 897 41.72 17.16 -4.93
CA TYR A 897 41.36 17.70 -3.60
C TYR A 897 42.51 18.38 -2.86
N LYS A 898 43.77 17.95 -3.04
CA LYS A 898 44.92 18.45 -2.26
C LYS A 898 45.49 19.75 -2.83
N TYR A 899 45.80 20.74 -1.99
CA TYR A 899 46.55 21.93 -2.42
C TYR A 899 48.06 21.71 -2.33
N GLU A 900 48.85 22.48 -3.07
CA GLU A 900 50.32 22.37 -3.08
C GLU A 900 50.94 23.14 -1.90
N TYR A 901 51.16 22.50 -0.75
CA TYR A 901 51.89 23.08 0.39
C TYR A 901 53.22 22.35 0.62
N GLU A 902 54.22 23.06 1.13
CA GLU A 902 55.53 22.52 1.50
C GLU A 902 55.47 21.79 2.85
N GLU A 903 56.40 20.85 3.09
CA GLU A 903 56.51 20.13 4.38
C GLU A 903 56.81 21.07 5.56
N SER A 904 57.33 22.27 5.28
CA SER A 904 57.55 23.37 6.24
C SER A 904 56.25 24.03 6.73
N GLY A 905 55.09 23.69 6.15
CA GLY A 905 53.81 24.34 6.45
C GLY A 905 53.58 25.65 5.70
N ALA A 906 54.45 26.02 4.76
CA ALA A 906 54.29 27.18 3.88
C ALA A 906 53.60 26.81 2.56
N PHE A 907 52.91 27.76 1.93
CA PHE A 907 52.32 27.56 0.60
C PHE A 907 53.40 27.56 -0.50
N SER A 908 53.35 26.59 -1.42
CA SER A 908 54.24 26.58 -2.59
C SER A 908 53.98 27.79 -3.50
N ALA A 909 55.02 28.23 -4.24
CA ALA A 909 54.93 29.33 -5.19
C ALA A 909 53.83 29.12 -6.27
N LYS A 910 53.44 27.86 -6.54
CA LYS A 910 52.45 27.44 -7.56
C LYS A 910 50.99 27.33 -7.08
N VAL A 911 50.71 27.59 -5.79
CA VAL A 911 49.36 27.44 -5.21
C VAL A 911 48.31 28.27 -5.95
N GLY A 912 47.22 27.61 -6.35
CA GLY A 912 46.03 28.26 -6.89
C GLY A 912 46.01 28.55 -8.41
N GLY A 913 47.07 28.18 -9.15
CA GLY A 913 47.13 28.23 -10.62
C GLY A 913 46.50 29.47 -11.28
N ASN A 914 45.91 29.33 -12.47
CA ASN A 914 45.16 30.42 -13.14
C ASN A 914 43.67 30.50 -12.72
N TYR A 915 43.26 29.80 -11.64
CA TYR A 915 41.85 29.66 -11.27
C TYR A 915 41.46 30.36 -9.94
N MET A 916 42.42 30.88 -9.18
CA MET A 916 42.19 31.68 -7.96
C MET A 916 42.63 33.15 -8.12
N ASP A 917 41.87 34.06 -7.52
CA ASP A 917 42.13 35.51 -7.59
C ASP A 917 43.47 35.87 -6.91
N PRO A 918 44.30 36.75 -7.49
CA PRO A 918 45.55 37.21 -6.88
C PRO A 918 45.42 37.78 -5.46
N HIS A 919 44.32 38.47 -5.16
CA HIS A 919 44.05 39.01 -3.83
C HIS A 919 43.83 37.90 -2.80
N VAL A 920 43.03 36.89 -3.16
CA VAL A 920 42.76 35.72 -2.31
C VAL A 920 44.04 34.91 -2.08
N LYS A 921 44.90 34.77 -3.09
CA LYS A 921 46.21 34.12 -2.95
C LYS A 921 47.11 34.83 -1.95
N LYS A 922 47.14 36.17 -1.98
CA LYS A 922 47.93 36.97 -1.03
C LYS A 922 47.43 36.79 0.41
N MET A 923 46.10 36.77 0.60
CA MET A 923 45.51 36.53 1.92
C MET A 923 45.79 35.11 2.45
N LEU A 924 45.69 34.09 1.58
CA LEU A 924 46.02 32.71 1.97
C LEU A 924 47.46 32.59 2.45
N ARG A 925 48.42 33.19 1.72
CA ARG A 925 49.85 33.15 2.06
C ARG A 925 50.22 33.92 3.33
N ALA A 926 49.38 34.87 3.76
CA ALA A 926 49.68 35.72 4.90
C ALA A 926 49.56 34.99 6.25
N ASP A 927 48.77 33.92 6.31
CA ASP A 927 48.46 33.22 7.57
C ASP A 927 48.71 31.71 7.44
N ALA A 928 49.55 31.20 8.34
CA ALA A 928 49.96 29.80 8.40
C ALA A 928 48.84 28.86 8.92
N GLU A 929 47.84 29.38 9.65
CA GLU A 929 46.71 28.57 10.12
C GLU A 929 45.84 28.05 8.96
N ASN A 930 45.84 28.76 7.83
CA ASN A 930 45.10 28.37 6.64
C ASN A 930 45.56 27.03 6.06
N VAL A 931 46.85 26.72 6.16
CA VAL A 931 47.40 25.43 5.70
C VAL A 931 46.87 24.29 6.55
N ARG A 932 46.77 24.46 7.87
CA ARG A 932 46.19 23.46 8.79
C ARG A 932 44.72 23.18 8.47
N LYS A 933 43.92 24.22 8.18
CA LYS A 933 42.51 24.04 7.80
C LYS A 933 42.37 23.25 6.50
N LEU A 934 43.20 23.54 5.49
CA LEU A 934 43.19 22.82 4.21
C LEU A 934 43.66 21.36 4.35
N GLN A 935 44.66 21.10 5.20
CA GLN A 935 45.08 19.74 5.56
C GLN A 935 43.92 18.98 6.23
N SER A 936 43.23 19.62 7.19
CA SER A 936 42.07 19.00 7.87
C SER A 936 40.92 18.63 6.91
N GLU A 937 40.69 19.42 5.85
CA GLU A 937 39.70 19.08 4.81
C GLU A 937 40.14 17.84 4.03
N PHE A 938 41.41 17.76 3.64
CA PHE A 938 41.94 16.63 2.88
C PHE A 938 41.99 15.34 3.70
N ASP A 939 42.44 15.41 4.96
CA ASP A 939 42.49 14.27 5.87
C ASP A 939 41.07 13.73 6.13
N GLN A 940 40.09 14.62 6.27
CA GLN A 940 38.69 14.21 6.41
C GLN A 940 38.18 13.49 5.16
N LEU A 941 38.49 13.96 3.95
CA LEU A 941 38.11 13.29 2.70
C LEU A 941 38.81 11.93 2.53
N MET A 942 40.03 11.78 3.04
CA MET A 942 40.73 10.50 3.09
C MET A 942 40.04 9.52 4.05
N ASN A 943 39.67 9.97 5.25
CA ASN A 943 38.88 9.16 6.20
C ASN A 943 37.53 8.75 5.61
N ASP A 944 36.84 9.67 4.92
CA ASP A 944 35.57 9.40 4.26
C ASP A 944 35.72 8.34 3.14
N ARG A 945 36.82 8.40 2.38
CA ARG A 945 37.16 7.41 1.35
C ARG A 945 37.43 6.03 1.96
N GLU A 946 38.16 5.96 3.07
CA GLU A 946 38.39 4.70 3.76
C GLU A 946 37.11 4.12 4.35
N TRP A 947 36.27 4.95 4.96
CA TRP A 947 34.97 4.54 5.49
C TRP A 947 34.06 4.01 4.38
N THR A 948 33.95 4.72 3.26
CA THR A 948 33.11 4.29 2.12
C THR A 948 33.61 3.01 1.47
N ARG A 949 34.94 2.80 1.36
CA ARG A 949 35.52 1.54 0.86
C ARG A 949 35.27 0.34 1.78
N LYS A 950 35.10 0.58 3.08
CA LYS A 950 34.73 -0.47 4.04
C LYS A 950 33.25 -0.83 3.97
N MET A 951 32.39 0.16 3.73
CA MET A 951 30.92 0.01 3.78
C MET A 951 30.29 -0.38 2.44
N ILE A 952 30.88 0.01 1.32
CA ILE A 952 30.32 -0.20 -0.03
C ILE A 952 31.10 -1.29 -0.73
N ASP A 953 30.39 -2.30 -1.23
CA ASP A 953 30.99 -3.35 -2.05
C ASP A 953 31.39 -2.82 -3.43
N LEU A 954 32.66 -3.00 -3.82
CA LEU A 954 33.29 -2.30 -4.94
C LEU A 954 33.30 -3.11 -6.25
N GLU A 955 32.51 -4.18 -6.35
CA GLU A 955 32.57 -5.13 -7.47
C GLU A 955 32.34 -4.49 -8.85
N GLU A 956 31.64 -3.35 -8.95
CA GLU A 956 31.39 -2.64 -10.21
C GLU A 956 32.06 -1.25 -10.27
N ARG A 957 33.23 -1.16 -10.94
CA ARG A 957 34.03 0.07 -11.09
C ARG A 957 33.35 1.25 -11.82
N ASP A 958 32.39 1.01 -12.70
CA ASP A 958 31.99 2.02 -13.69
C ASP A 958 30.72 2.83 -13.35
N LYS A 959 29.97 2.49 -12.29
CA LYS A 959 28.61 3.06 -12.09
C LYS A 959 28.15 3.14 -10.63
N LEU A 960 28.98 3.54 -9.67
CA LEU A 960 28.46 3.78 -8.31
C LEU A 960 27.55 5.02 -8.29
N LYS A 961 26.27 4.73 -8.48
CA LYS A 961 25.18 5.67 -8.48
C LYS A 961 24.36 5.40 -7.24
N LEU A 962 24.35 6.37 -6.33
CA LEU A 962 23.59 6.27 -5.09
C LEU A 962 22.28 7.03 -5.21
N ASN A 963 21.30 6.59 -4.43
CA ASN A 963 20.06 7.29 -4.23
C ASN A 963 20.25 8.17 -3.00
N LEU A 964 20.34 9.48 -3.23
CA LEU A 964 20.60 10.46 -2.18
C LEU A 964 19.57 11.59 -2.26
N PRO A 965 19.23 12.25 -1.14
CA PRO A 965 18.44 13.47 -1.19
C PRO A 965 19.25 14.55 -1.91
N VAL A 966 18.56 15.55 -2.46
CA VAL A 966 19.14 16.77 -3.05
C VAL A 966 20.20 16.50 -4.12
N ASN A 967 19.88 16.79 -5.39
CA ASN A 967 20.83 16.61 -6.49
C ASN A 967 21.86 17.74 -6.54
N LEU A 968 22.97 17.56 -5.83
CA LEU A 968 24.04 18.55 -5.72
C LEU A 968 24.65 18.90 -7.08
N GLY A 969 24.81 17.92 -7.97
CA GLY A 969 25.32 18.14 -9.32
C GLY A 969 24.45 19.10 -10.14
N ARG A 970 23.13 18.96 -10.02
CA ARG A 970 22.16 19.85 -10.68
C ARG A 970 22.17 21.24 -10.06
N LEU A 971 22.14 21.35 -8.74
CA LEU A 971 22.17 22.65 -8.05
C LEU A 971 23.44 23.46 -8.36
N ILE A 972 24.61 22.80 -8.46
CA ILE A 972 25.86 23.45 -8.88
C ILE A 972 25.72 24.01 -10.31
N GLN A 973 25.11 23.25 -11.21
CA GLN A 973 24.86 23.72 -12.58
C GLN A 973 23.88 24.90 -12.60
N ASN A 974 22.84 24.87 -11.77
CA ASN A 974 21.88 25.97 -11.64
C ASN A 974 22.58 27.22 -11.13
N ALA A 975 23.33 27.14 -10.03
CA ALA A 975 24.10 28.25 -9.47
C ALA A 975 25.05 28.86 -10.51
N ARG A 976 25.75 28.01 -11.28
CA ARG A 976 26.62 28.46 -12.38
C ARG A 976 25.83 29.13 -13.50
N SER A 977 24.65 28.61 -13.83
CA SER A 977 23.83 29.14 -14.91
C SER A 977 23.19 30.47 -14.52
N THR A 978 22.70 30.64 -13.29
CA THR A 978 21.93 31.82 -12.87
C THR A 978 22.86 32.99 -12.51
N MET A 979 23.92 32.71 -11.75
CA MET A 979 24.77 33.74 -11.14
C MET A 979 26.21 33.75 -11.68
N GLY A 980 26.61 32.76 -12.48
CA GLY A 980 27.98 32.58 -12.95
C GLY A 980 28.33 33.37 -14.23
N LYS A 981 29.48 34.05 -14.22
CA LYS A 981 30.12 34.61 -15.42
C LYS A 981 31.21 33.65 -15.93
N ARG A 982 31.15 33.26 -17.20
CA ARG A 982 31.99 32.17 -17.79
C ARG A 982 33.51 32.40 -17.75
N SER A 983 33.98 33.63 -17.65
CA SER A 983 35.41 33.97 -17.80
C SER A 983 36.07 34.57 -16.55
N GLN A 984 35.41 34.57 -15.39
CA GLN A 984 36.01 35.10 -14.17
C GLN A 984 36.68 34.00 -13.34
N VAL A 985 37.85 34.36 -12.82
CA VAL A 985 38.53 33.68 -11.72
C VAL A 985 37.63 33.82 -10.48
N SER A 986 37.54 32.78 -9.64
CA SER A 986 36.66 32.83 -8.47
C SER A 986 37.21 33.80 -7.42
N ASN A 987 36.32 34.61 -6.83
CA ASN A 987 36.62 35.53 -5.72
C ASN A 987 36.54 34.83 -4.34
N LEU A 988 36.11 33.56 -4.29
CA LEU A 988 35.92 32.81 -3.05
C LEU A 988 37.26 32.47 -2.40
N SER A 989 37.31 32.58 -1.07
CA SER A 989 38.41 32.00 -0.28
C SER A 989 38.15 30.52 0.00
N PRO A 990 39.13 29.62 -0.16
CA PRO A 990 39.02 28.22 0.24
C PRO A 990 38.57 28.03 1.70
N ILE A 991 39.03 28.90 2.60
CA ILE A 991 38.73 28.81 4.03
C ILE A 991 37.26 29.12 4.29
N THR A 992 36.73 30.15 3.63
CA THR A 992 35.30 30.47 3.73
C THR A 992 34.45 29.33 3.21
N ILE A 993 34.87 28.61 2.15
CA ILE A 993 34.16 27.44 1.66
C ILE A 993 34.07 26.36 2.74
N ILE A 994 35.20 26.02 3.38
CA ILE A 994 35.26 25.00 4.44
C ILE A 994 34.38 25.38 5.63
N ASP A 995 34.49 26.62 6.12
CA ASP A 995 33.75 27.08 7.29
C ASP A 995 32.23 27.11 7.00
N HIS A 996 31.81 27.51 5.80
CA HIS A 996 30.41 27.49 5.39
C HIS A 996 29.86 26.07 5.18
N VAL A 997 30.64 25.15 4.61
CA VAL A 997 30.25 23.74 4.47
C VAL A 997 30.07 23.09 5.84
N ARG A 998 30.97 23.34 6.80
CA ARG A 998 30.83 22.84 8.18
C ARG A 998 29.59 23.41 8.88
N ARG A 999 29.32 24.70 8.74
CA ARG A 999 28.09 25.33 9.25
C ARG A 999 26.82 24.71 8.65
N LEU A 1000 26.84 24.42 7.35
CA LEU A 1000 25.72 23.77 6.68
C LEU A 1000 25.47 22.37 7.26
N GLN A 1001 26.52 21.58 7.53
CA GLN A 1001 26.37 20.26 8.16
C GLN A 1001 25.72 20.36 9.55
N GLU A 1002 26.14 21.32 10.38
CA GLU A 1002 25.52 21.57 11.69
C GLU A 1002 24.06 22.01 11.58
N ASP A 1003 23.75 22.89 10.63
CA ASP A 1003 22.37 23.33 10.38
C ASP A 1003 21.48 22.17 9.92
N LEU A 1004 21.99 21.28 9.06
CA LEU A 1004 21.28 20.07 8.64
C LEU A 1004 20.96 19.16 9.83
N MET A 1005 21.90 18.96 10.75
CA MET A 1005 21.66 18.16 11.96
C MET A 1005 20.54 18.72 12.84
N ARG A 1006 20.36 20.05 12.88
CA ARG A 1006 19.30 20.72 13.67
C ARG A 1006 17.89 20.54 13.08
N LEU A 1007 17.80 20.18 11.79
CA LEU A 1007 16.51 19.97 11.13
C LEU A 1007 15.89 18.61 11.45
N PHE A 1008 16.70 17.61 11.78
CA PHE A 1008 16.23 16.26 12.05
C PHE A 1008 15.46 16.13 13.39
N PRO A 1009 14.45 15.25 13.46
CA PRO A 1009 13.75 14.97 14.70
C PRO A 1009 14.67 14.28 15.73
N ALA A 1010 14.63 14.76 16.98
CA ALA A 1010 15.47 14.31 18.08
C ALA A 1010 14.68 14.23 19.39
N TYR A 1011 15.12 13.37 20.29
CA TYR A 1011 14.67 13.39 21.68
C TYR A 1011 15.22 14.64 22.39
N HIS A 1012 14.41 15.26 23.27
CA HIS A 1012 14.81 16.39 24.11
C HIS A 1012 15.35 17.60 23.33
N ARG A 1013 14.57 18.07 22.36
CA ARG A 1013 14.85 19.30 21.61
C ARG A 1013 14.52 20.53 22.47
N LYS A 1014 15.49 21.45 22.67
CA LYS A 1014 15.18 22.79 23.19
C LYS A 1014 14.43 23.63 22.15
N VAL A 1015 13.73 24.68 22.59
CA VAL A 1015 13.03 25.63 21.68
C VAL A 1015 13.97 26.17 20.59
N ASP A 1016 15.27 26.32 20.89
CA ASP A 1016 16.31 26.80 19.97
C ASP A 1016 16.84 25.73 18.99
N GLY A 1017 16.37 24.48 19.08
CA GLY A 1017 16.80 23.37 18.20
C GLY A 1017 18.13 22.72 18.56
N GLN A 1018 18.74 23.07 19.70
CA GLN A 1018 19.94 22.39 20.20
C GLN A 1018 19.60 21.04 20.85
N ILE A 1019 20.42 20.03 20.58
CA ILE A 1019 20.29 18.67 21.10
C ILE A 1019 21.20 18.51 22.32
N GLU A 1020 20.63 18.33 23.51
CA GLU A 1020 21.42 18.15 24.74
C GLU A 1020 22.00 16.74 24.86
N ASN A 1021 21.29 15.72 24.37
CA ASN A 1021 21.66 14.32 24.56
C ASN A 1021 22.68 13.84 23.51
N THR A 1022 23.83 13.35 23.97
CA THR A 1022 24.93 12.85 23.13
C THR A 1022 24.51 11.70 22.23
N LEU A 1023 23.69 10.77 22.73
CA LEU A 1023 23.20 9.62 21.95
C LEU A 1023 22.27 10.04 20.81
N SER A 1024 21.43 11.06 21.04
CA SER A 1024 20.53 11.59 19.99
C SER A 1024 21.32 12.28 18.89
N ARG A 1025 22.41 12.98 19.26
CA ARG A 1025 23.34 13.57 18.30
C ARG A 1025 24.06 12.51 17.48
N GLN A 1026 24.59 11.48 18.11
CA GLN A 1026 25.26 10.35 17.42
C GLN A 1026 24.33 9.63 16.45
N ARG A 1027 23.05 9.46 16.81
CA ARG A 1027 22.02 8.88 15.94
C ARG A 1027 21.86 9.68 14.65
N ILE A 1028 21.70 11.00 14.76
CA ILE A 1028 21.51 11.90 13.60
C ILE A 1028 22.80 11.98 12.76
N GLU A 1029 23.95 12.04 13.41
CA GLU A 1029 25.25 12.02 12.73
C GLU A 1029 25.42 10.74 11.91
N SER A 1030 25.07 9.58 12.50
CA SER A 1030 25.11 8.29 11.82
C SER A 1030 24.20 8.28 10.58
N ALA A 1031 22.95 8.75 10.70
CA ALA A 1031 22.00 8.83 9.60
C ALA A 1031 22.48 9.73 8.44
N LEU A 1032 23.11 10.87 8.77
CA LEU A 1032 23.60 11.82 7.78
C LEU A 1032 24.99 11.51 7.22
N THR A 1033 25.68 10.48 7.70
CA THR A 1033 27.08 10.19 7.34
C THR A 1033 27.28 10.14 5.83
N LEU A 1034 26.45 9.36 5.12
CA LEU A 1034 26.58 9.17 3.67
C LEU A 1034 26.34 10.46 2.88
N PHE A 1035 25.33 11.24 3.30
CA PHE A 1035 25.03 12.54 2.67
C PHE A 1035 26.12 13.57 2.96
N ASN A 1036 26.66 13.61 4.18
CA ASN A 1036 27.77 14.48 4.56
C ASN A 1036 29.05 14.17 3.78
N ILE A 1037 29.33 12.89 3.51
CA ILE A 1037 30.42 12.50 2.61
C ILE A 1037 30.14 12.99 1.18
N HIS A 1038 28.91 12.81 0.68
CA HIS A 1038 28.51 13.28 -0.65
C HIS A 1038 28.67 14.80 -0.81
N LEU A 1039 28.29 15.56 0.21
CA LEU A 1039 28.41 17.00 0.27
C LEU A 1039 29.87 17.45 0.27
N ARG A 1040 30.72 16.84 1.10
CA ARG A 1040 32.16 17.15 1.18
C ARG A 1040 32.90 16.83 -0.12
N GLN A 1041 32.62 15.71 -0.78
CA GLN A 1041 33.31 15.38 -2.05
C GLN A 1041 32.96 16.34 -3.20
N LEU A 1042 31.75 16.92 -3.24
CA LEU A 1042 31.34 17.82 -4.31
C LEU A 1042 31.69 19.27 -3.98
N LEU A 1043 31.48 19.70 -2.73
CA LEU A 1043 31.75 21.06 -2.27
C LEU A 1043 33.17 21.25 -1.71
N ALA A 1044 34.08 20.32 -1.97
CA ALA A 1044 35.49 20.48 -1.63
C ALA A 1044 36.04 21.78 -2.23
N SER A 1045 36.80 22.53 -1.42
CA SER A 1045 37.23 23.89 -1.77
C SER A 1045 37.96 23.95 -3.13
N LYS A 1046 38.83 22.97 -3.43
CA LYS A 1046 39.59 22.90 -4.69
C LYS A 1046 38.68 22.68 -5.90
N ARG A 1047 37.63 21.88 -5.78
CA ARG A 1047 36.68 21.60 -6.87
C ARG A 1047 35.79 22.81 -7.16
N VAL A 1048 35.29 23.45 -6.12
CA VAL A 1048 34.47 24.67 -6.23
C VAL A 1048 35.22 25.76 -7.01
N LEU A 1049 36.51 25.93 -6.73
CA LEU A 1049 37.35 26.94 -7.38
C LEU A 1049 37.82 26.51 -8.78
N LYS A 1050 38.29 25.26 -8.96
CA LYS A 1050 38.92 24.79 -10.20
C LYS A 1050 37.93 24.29 -11.25
N GLU A 1051 36.96 23.45 -10.85
CA GLU A 1051 36.00 22.81 -11.77
C GLU A 1051 34.78 23.70 -12.02
N TYR A 1052 34.17 24.21 -10.95
CA TYR A 1052 32.89 24.93 -11.04
C TYR A 1052 33.04 26.43 -11.23
N LYS A 1053 34.12 27.02 -10.68
CA LYS A 1053 34.43 28.46 -10.74
C LYS A 1053 33.28 29.32 -10.24
N LEU A 1054 32.71 28.96 -9.08
CA LEU A 1054 31.60 29.71 -8.46
C LEU A 1054 32.09 31.06 -7.92
N ASN A 1055 31.20 32.04 -7.76
CA ASN A 1055 31.47 33.29 -7.03
C ASN A 1055 30.77 33.25 -5.66
N ASP A 1056 31.08 34.19 -4.76
CA ASP A 1056 30.52 34.22 -3.40
C ASP A 1056 28.99 34.14 -3.40
N LYS A 1057 28.33 34.96 -4.23
CA LYS A 1057 26.86 34.98 -4.35
C LYS A 1057 26.28 33.66 -4.88
N ALA A 1058 26.90 33.02 -5.86
CA ALA A 1058 26.46 31.73 -6.38
C ALA A 1058 26.66 30.62 -5.35
N PHE A 1059 27.72 30.70 -4.54
CA PHE A 1059 27.99 29.74 -3.48
C PHE A 1059 27.03 29.90 -2.31
N GLU A 1060 26.74 31.13 -1.87
CA GLU A 1060 25.69 31.39 -0.87
C GLU A 1060 24.31 30.93 -1.35
N TYR A 1061 23.96 31.22 -2.60
CA TYR A 1061 22.74 30.71 -3.23
C TYR A 1061 22.69 29.18 -3.19
N LEU A 1062 23.77 28.50 -3.59
CA LEU A 1062 23.87 27.05 -3.57
C LEU A 1062 23.66 26.46 -2.17
N LEU A 1063 24.31 27.02 -1.14
CA LEU A 1063 24.16 26.55 0.23
C LEU A 1063 22.75 26.76 0.78
N LYS A 1064 22.11 27.88 0.40
CA LYS A 1064 20.72 28.15 0.77
C LYS A 1064 19.78 27.14 0.14
N GLU A 1065 19.94 26.84 -1.15
CA GLU A 1065 19.12 25.85 -1.88
C GLU A 1065 19.32 24.41 -1.37
N ILE A 1066 20.52 24.06 -0.87
CA ILE A 1066 20.74 22.74 -0.26
C ILE A 1066 20.01 22.63 1.10
N ARG A 1067 19.86 23.76 1.81
CA ARG A 1067 19.22 23.81 3.12
C ARG A 1067 17.68 23.81 3.02
N THR A 1068 17.13 24.46 2.01
CA THR A 1068 15.68 24.50 1.73
C THR A 1068 15.20 23.18 1.15
#